data_AF-A0A7M4D361-F1
#
_entry.id   AF-A0A7M4D361-F1
#
_cell.length_a   1.000
_cell.length_b   1.000
_cell.length_c   1.000
_cell.angle_alpha   90.00
_cell.angle_beta   90.00
_cell.angle_gamma   90.00
#
_symmetry.space_group_name_H-M   'P 1'
#
loop_
_entity.id
_entity.type
_entity.pdbx_description
1 polymer ?
#
loop_
_entity_poly.entity_id
_entity_poly.type
_entity_poly.pdbx_seq_one_letter_code
_entity_poly.pdbx_strand_id
1 'polypeptide(L)'
;MISMSGFFINIRFLRMLCVISVLLFSNFNLIAAKKSDRLARKADKAAQFFVEQASKDFVFTFKYDSLQIDSEQEEITLYMNPVFSYIPFRPESVQRYKKDFKDELGRRFRDYSIRMESMGQEISDLIPNFYRNGIVEADTNRLNKNHEVTQALVRRVNTGNDTKLGLENKHIALWHSHGWYYENTLDRWEWQRARVYTTVEDLWTMEFVVPYIAPMLEKAGANVLFPRERDVQKNEVIVDADWSSEGSEYLADDSVWELNSQAGFANKYPFYIEGENPFELGKSYQTEASAVESTKVQYLPNFTEKGEYAVSVSYSDDEDNVNDAHYTVYHAGGKTEFLVNQSMGGKTWIYLGTFLFDKGKNPEKGMVELTNESKEPGKWISADAIRFGGGMGNIARGNPEELDELKKQRTELGFKLDSCVWQKYTSNRPRYQEAARYYLQYAGMPDSLVYSINKDYEADYSNRGKDAAKFRKKEIGKTDYKDDYMSRGEWVDYLIGDPAGPTKNPTVKGLRIPVDMALAFHTDAGFTPNDSIIGSLAIYSTTRDEDYFPNGQSKWASRDLTDIIQSQVVQDIRKKYEPKWTRRGMWNKQYSEAYRPKVPTMLSELLSHHNFADMYQGMDPKFKFDISRAYYKGILKFLSSQDGRNYMVQPLPVDHFQIRETEKGIVLSWKPVIDQLEPTAVSESYKVYTRIEDGGFDNGIVVPNSEYIITNCKPGVIYSFKVTALNNGGESFDSEILAYCKSENGKKPVLIINGFDRVSAPQGFDDGKLAGFVSSEDEGVAYKRNIAYVGDQYDFDRKSKWLNDDASGHGSSYADQEERIIPGNSFDYPFVHGQAVRDNGFGFVSMSDEAFKELNWVAQDYSVLDLIFGEEKTTKRIYGKENKDFTIYTPEMREAIRKYLKGNNAKLIISGAYVGTDLELCGDSLAKSFAEDELHYQFRTNHASKLGRVSHTNEVRNNFTGEYQFETGYSPDIYKVEAPDAIEPKGEDAKVLLRYSGNNKSAGVVYDGNYQSVILGIPFETLETKEYRIELMKQMFQFFNQ
;
A
#
# COMPACT_ATOMS: atom_id res chain seq x y z
N MET A 1 1.47 48.07 107.80
CA MET A 1 0.00 48.05 107.95
C MET A 1 -0.59 48.87 106.80
N ILE A 2 -1.62 48.35 106.09
CA ILE A 2 -2.40 48.94 104.97
C ILE A 2 -1.71 48.88 103.59
N SER A 3 -2.31 48.49 102.45
CA SER A 3 -3.32 47.46 102.11
C SER A 3 -3.19 47.18 100.61
N MET A 4 -3.33 45.91 100.21
CA MET A 4 -3.53 45.48 98.82
C MET A 4 -4.92 45.89 98.30
N SER A 5 -5.00 46.53 97.13
CA SER A 5 -6.12 46.37 96.18
C SER A 5 -5.79 47.12 94.88
N GLY A 6 -5.71 46.41 93.74
CA GLY A 6 -5.65 47.07 92.42
C GLY A 6 -5.04 46.25 91.28
N PHE A 7 -4.05 45.38 91.53
CA PHE A 7 -3.24 44.84 90.42
C PHE A 7 -3.58 43.40 89.96
N PHE A 8 -4.53 42.73 90.59
CA PHE A 8 -4.84 41.32 90.29
C PHE A 8 -6.03 41.07 89.35
N ILE A 9 -6.73 42.12 88.90
CA ILE A 9 -7.89 41.97 87.99
C ILE A 9 -7.47 41.98 86.51
N ASN A 10 -6.36 42.63 86.13
CA ASN A 10 -5.96 42.73 84.71
C ASN A 10 -5.23 41.49 84.15
N ILE A 11 -4.46 40.75 84.95
CA ILE A 11 -3.68 39.60 84.45
C ILE A 11 -4.58 38.37 84.22
N ARG A 12 -5.63 38.18 85.03
CA ARG A 12 -6.61 37.09 84.81
C ARG A 12 -7.48 37.34 83.58
N PHE A 13 -7.86 38.60 83.32
CA PHE A 13 -8.63 38.97 82.13
C PHE A 13 -7.81 38.81 80.84
N LEU A 14 -6.53 39.23 80.84
CA LEU A 14 -5.63 39.08 79.70
C LEU A 14 -5.28 37.61 79.40
N ARG A 15 -5.07 36.77 80.43
CA ARG A 15 -4.87 35.33 80.27
C ARG A 15 -6.12 34.61 79.76
N MET A 16 -7.30 35.02 80.21
CA MET A 16 -8.57 34.48 79.71
C MET A 16 -8.80 34.86 78.24
N LEU A 17 -8.49 36.10 77.85
CA LEU A 17 -8.51 36.53 76.44
C LEU A 17 -7.51 35.76 75.57
N CYS A 18 -6.25 35.56 76.01
CA CYS A 18 -5.29 34.75 75.26
C CYS A 18 -5.70 33.28 75.13
N VAL A 19 -6.28 32.67 76.17
CA VAL A 19 -6.78 31.29 76.12
C VAL A 19 -8.00 31.19 75.21
N ILE A 20 -8.91 32.16 75.24
CA ILE A 20 -10.05 32.23 74.31
C ILE A 20 -9.58 32.47 72.87
N SER A 21 -8.60 33.34 72.64
CA SER A 21 -7.99 33.56 71.32
C SER A 21 -7.29 32.29 70.82
N VAL A 22 -6.49 31.60 71.62
CA VAL A 22 -5.83 30.35 71.23
C VAL A 22 -6.85 29.23 70.98
N LEU A 23 -7.90 29.12 71.79
CA LEU A 23 -8.99 28.16 71.58
C LEU A 23 -9.86 28.48 70.36
N LEU A 24 -10.06 29.77 70.06
CA LEU A 24 -10.72 30.24 68.84
C LEU A 24 -9.83 29.95 67.63
N PHE A 25 -8.54 30.30 67.64
CA PHE A 25 -7.59 30.00 66.56
C PHE A 25 -7.43 28.50 66.33
N SER A 26 -7.38 27.68 67.39
CA SER A 26 -7.34 26.22 67.25
C SER A 26 -8.66 25.65 66.71
N ASN A 27 -9.82 26.19 67.11
CA ASN A 27 -11.11 25.80 66.53
C ASN A 27 -11.28 26.29 65.08
N PHE A 28 -10.79 27.48 64.73
CA PHE A 28 -10.78 27.99 63.36
C PHE A 28 -9.89 27.13 62.48
N ASN A 29 -8.71 26.73 62.94
CA ASN A 29 -7.84 25.80 62.21
C ASN A 29 -8.44 24.39 62.10
N LEU A 30 -9.14 23.89 63.13
CA LEU A 30 -9.83 22.59 63.08
C LEU A 30 -11.07 22.60 62.17
N ILE A 31 -11.81 23.71 62.14
CA ILE A 31 -12.97 23.92 61.26
C ILE A 31 -12.50 24.14 59.82
N ALA A 32 -11.42 24.89 59.60
CA ALA A 32 -10.80 25.07 58.29
C ALA A 32 -10.25 23.74 57.75
N ALA A 33 -9.55 22.95 58.58
CA ALA A 33 -9.07 21.62 58.21
C ALA A 33 -10.23 20.64 57.91
N LYS A 34 -11.30 20.61 58.72
CA LYS A 34 -12.50 19.80 58.44
C LYS A 34 -13.28 20.27 57.21
N LYS A 35 -13.30 21.58 56.93
CA LYS A 35 -13.95 22.17 55.74
C LYS A 35 -13.13 21.85 54.48
N SER A 36 -11.80 21.92 54.56
CA SER A 36 -10.85 21.51 53.51
C SER A 36 -10.97 20.02 53.21
N ASP A 37 -10.95 19.15 54.21
CA ASP A 37 -11.15 17.69 54.07
C ASP A 37 -12.53 17.36 53.45
N ARG A 38 -13.59 18.08 53.83
CA ARG A 38 -14.93 17.91 53.23
C ARG A 38 -15.00 18.38 51.77
N LEU A 39 -14.27 19.43 51.40
CA LEU A 39 -14.19 19.93 50.02
C LEU A 39 -13.39 18.96 49.16
N ALA A 40 -12.24 18.48 49.65
CA ALA A 40 -11.42 17.46 49.01
C ALA A 40 -12.22 16.18 48.73
N ARG A 41 -12.92 15.62 49.73
CA ARG A 41 -13.79 14.44 49.54
C ARG A 41 -14.92 14.66 48.53
N LYS A 42 -15.42 15.90 48.41
CA LYS A 42 -16.46 16.20 47.41
C LYS A 42 -15.86 16.19 46.01
N ALA A 43 -14.71 16.84 45.84
CA ALA A 43 -14.01 16.89 44.56
C ALA A 43 -13.55 15.48 44.12
N ASP A 44 -13.08 14.67 45.06
CA ASP A 44 -12.70 13.27 44.83
C ASP A 44 -13.87 12.42 44.31
N LYS A 45 -15.05 12.53 44.93
CA LYS A 45 -16.27 11.85 44.44
C LYS A 45 -16.71 12.33 43.06
N ALA A 46 -16.61 13.64 42.80
CA ALA A 46 -16.91 14.20 41.49
C ALA A 46 -15.94 13.67 40.43
N ALA A 47 -14.64 13.55 40.76
CA ALA A 47 -13.63 12.99 39.86
C ALA A 47 -13.91 11.51 39.55
N GLN A 48 -14.25 10.70 40.56
CA GLN A 48 -14.63 9.29 40.38
C GLN A 48 -15.83 9.14 39.45
N PHE A 49 -16.87 9.93 39.66
CA PHE A 49 -18.05 9.89 38.81
C PHE A 49 -17.75 10.35 37.38
N PHE A 50 -17.00 11.45 37.23
CA PHE A 50 -16.56 11.95 35.93
C PHE A 50 -15.80 10.88 35.13
N VAL A 51 -14.79 10.23 35.73
CA VAL A 51 -14.01 9.21 34.99
C VAL A 51 -14.85 7.99 34.62
N GLU A 52 -15.81 7.59 35.45
CA GLU A 52 -16.75 6.52 35.14
C GLU A 52 -17.63 6.88 33.94
N GLN A 53 -18.19 8.10 33.91
CA GLN A 53 -19.00 8.56 32.78
C GLN A 53 -18.17 8.72 31.50
N ALA A 54 -17.01 9.35 31.59
CA ALA A 54 -16.15 9.60 30.44
C ALA A 54 -15.65 8.29 29.80
N SER A 55 -15.51 7.20 30.58
CA SER A 55 -15.06 5.90 30.07
C SER A 55 -16.10 5.14 29.23
N LYS A 56 -17.39 5.51 29.29
CA LYS A 56 -18.48 4.68 28.72
C LYS A 56 -18.41 4.51 27.20
N ASP A 57 -17.84 5.49 26.50
CA ASP A 57 -17.80 5.51 25.03
C ASP A 57 -16.51 4.87 24.45
N PHE A 58 -15.64 4.32 25.31
CA PHE A 58 -14.33 3.81 24.92
C PHE A 58 -14.11 2.38 25.37
N VAL A 59 -13.27 1.65 24.63
CA VAL A 59 -12.90 0.25 24.94
C VAL A 59 -11.88 0.16 26.09
N PHE A 60 -11.51 1.28 26.69
CA PHE A 60 -10.56 1.37 27.81
C PHE A 60 -11.12 2.27 28.91
N THR A 61 -10.76 1.95 30.16
CA THR A 61 -11.25 2.66 31.34
C THR A 61 -10.28 3.76 31.76
N PHE A 62 -10.80 4.97 31.91
CA PHE A 62 -10.05 6.11 32.43
C PHE A 62 -9.91 6.04 33.95
N LYS A 63 -8.79 6.55 34.45
CA LYS A 63 -8.56 6.76 35.88
C LYS A 63 -7.88 8.11 36.08
N TYR A 64 -8.06 8.68 37.26
CA TYR A 64 -7.24 9.81 37.71
C TYR A 64 -6.24 9.32 38.76
N ASP A 65 -5.05 9.91 38.72
CA ASP A 65 -3.95 9.61 39.65
C ASP A 65 -4.06 10.46 40.91
N SER A 66 -4.36 11.75 40.75
CA SER A 66 -4.53 12.69 41.87
C SER A 66 -5.38 13.90 41.51
N LEU A 67 -5.82 14.64 42.53
CA LEU A 67 -6.56 15.89 42.39
C LEU A 67 -5.98 16.94 43.34
N GLN A 68 -5.78 18.15 42.83
CA GLN A 68 -5.28 19.30 43.58
C GLN A 68 -6.29 20.44 43.54
N ILE A 69 -6.56 21.06 44.69
CA ILE A 69 -7.41 22.24 44.81
C ILE A 69 -6.53 23.39 45.27
N ASP A 70 -6.35 24.38 44.41
CA ASP A 70 -5.73 25.65 44.77
C ASP A 70 -6.84 26.66 45.11
N SER A 71 -6.99 26.92 46.41
CA SER A 71 -8.01 27.86 46.89
C SER A 71 -7.60 29.33 46.75
N GLU A 72 -6.31 29.63 46.51
CA GLU A 72 -5.82 30.99 46.31
C GLU A 72 -5.99 31.43 44.86
N GLN A 73 -5.71 30.52 43.91
CA GLN A 73 -5.88 30.74 42.47
C GLN A 73 -7.28 30.40 41.96
N GLU A 74 -8.15 29.89 42.84
CA GLU A 74 -9.46 29.34 42.47
C GLU A 74 -9.34 28.35 41.28
N GLU A 75 -8.43 27.38 41.38
CA GLU A 75 -8.17 26.37 40.35
C GLU A 75 -8.29 24.96 40.92
N ILE A 76 -8.86 24.05 40.14
CA ILE A 76 -8.81 22.61 40.41
C ILE A 76 -8.06 21.93 39.28
N THR A 77 -6.96 21.25 39.63
CA THR A 77 -6.20 20.42 38.71
C THR A 77 -6.53 18.96 38.93
N LEU A 78 -7.04 18.30 37.88
CA LEU A 78 -7.29 16.87 37.83
C LEU A 78 -6.18 16.18 37.03
N TYR A 79 -5.37 15.38 37.70
CA TYR A 79 -4.28 14.61 37.07
C TYR A 79 -4.81 13.25 36.64
N MET A 80 -5.01 13.09 35.35
CA MET A 80 -5.49 11.88 34.70
C MET A 80 -4.33 10.94 34.36
N ASN A 81 -4.57 9.64 34.49
CA ASN A 81 -3.58 8.66 34.09
C ASN A 81 -3.31 8.70 32.57
N PRO A 82 -2.22 8.09 32.07
CA PRO A 82 -1.88 8.12 30.65
C PRO A 82 -2.94 7.53 29.71
N VAL A 83 -3.81 6.63 30.18
CA VAL A 83 -4.88 6.02 29.36
C VAL A 83 -5.86 7.08 28.86
N PHE A 84 -6.06 8.18 29.59
CA PHE A 84 -6.90 9.29 29.13
C PHE A 84 -6.32 10.00 27.89
N SER A 85 -5.01 9.92 27.67
CA SER A 85 -4.36 10.50 26.48
C SER A 85 -4.44 9.64 25.22
N TYR A 86 -4.95 8.40 25.34
CA TYR A 86 -5.08 7.47 24.22
C TYR A 86 -6.16 7.89 23.22
N ILE A 87 -7.06 8.81 23.60
CA ILE A 87 -8.10 9.37 22.74
C ILE A 87 -7.62 10.65 22.05
N PRO A 88 -8.20 11.00 20.89
CA PRO A 88 -7.99 12.30 20.27
C PRO A 88 -8.68 13.39 21.09
N PHE A 89 -8.01 14.54 21.24
CA PHE A 89 -8.60 15.74 21.81
C PHE A 89 -8.84 16.77 20.72
N ARG A 90 -9.98 17.44 20.79
CA ARG A 90 -10.38 18.58 19.96
C ARG A 90 -10.86 19.73 20.86
N PRO A 91 -10.86 20.98 20.40
CA PRO A 91 -11.28 22.11 21.24
C PRO A 91 -12.64 21.89 21.93
N GLU A 92 -13.61 21.35 21.21
CA GLU A 92 -14.95 21.04 21.71
C GLU A 92 -14.96 19.89 22.74
N SER A 93 -14.15 18.85 22.53
CA SER A 93 -14.12 17.72 23.47
C SER A 93 -13.43 18.11 24.78
N VAL A 94 -12.37 18.93 24.72
CA VAL A 94 -11.67 19.44 25.90
C VAL A 94 -12.60 20.34 26.72
N GLN A 95 -13.31 21.27 26.08
CA GLN A 95 -14.30 22.12 26.74
C GLN A 95 -15.40 21.27 27.39
N ARG A 96 -15.89 20.24 26.70
CA ARG A 96 -16.88 19.31 27.24
C ARG A 96 -16.37 18.59 28.48
N TYR A 97 -15.19 17.97 28.45
CA TYR A 97 -14.66 17.25 29.62
C TYR A 97 -14.47 18.17 30.83
N LYS A 98 -13.89 19.36 30.63
CA LYS A 98 -13.74 20.36 31.70
C LYS A 98 -15.09 20.78 32.28
N LYS A 99 -16.09 20.99 31.42
CA LYS A 99 -17.46 21.33 31.83
C LYS A 99 -18.11 20.20 32.61
N ASP A 100 -18.09 18.97 32.10
CA ASP A 100 -18.71 17.82 32.72
C ASP A 100 -18.15 17.62 34.14
N PHE A 101 -16.83 17.70 34.30
CA PHE A 101 -16.22 17.64 35.63
C PHE A 101 -16.60 18.83 36.53
N LYS A 102 -16.67 20.05 35.99
CA LYS A 102 -17.10 21.25 36.72
C LYS A 102 -18.55 21.14 37.21
N ASP A 103 -19.42 20.58 36.39
CA ASP A 103 -20.83 20.39 36.72
C ASP A 103 -20.98 19.37 37.88
N GLU A 104 -20.20 18.29 37.86
CA GLU A 104 -20.15 17.31 38.96
C GLU A 104 -19.58 17.86 40.28
N LEU A 105 -18.63 18.79 40.21
CA LEU A 105 -18.11 19.52 41.37
C LEU A 105 -19.20 20.38 42.05
N GLY A 106 -20.16 20.87 41.28
CA GLY A 106 -21.34 21.60 41.73
C GLY A 106 -21.06 22.99 42.34
N ARG A 107 -22.11 23.64 42.87
CA ARG A 107 -22.13 25.08 43.22
C ARG A 107 -20.96 25.63 44.05
N ARG A 108 -20.26 24.81 44.84
CA ARG A 108 -19.16 25.26 45.72
C ARG A 108 -17.87 25.58 44.98
N PHE A 109 -17.69 25.04 43.78
CA PHE A 109 -16.52 25.24 42.93
C PHE A 109 -16.91 25.94 41.62
N ARG A 110 -18.04 26.67 41.61
CA ARG A 110 -18.58 27.30 40.40
C ARG A 110 -17.62 28.32 39.80
N ASP A 111 -16.93 29.05 40.67
CA ASP A 111 -16.03 30.12 40.27
C ASP A 111 -14.61 29.58 39.99
N TYR A 112 -14.34 28.32 40.34
CA TYR A 112 -13.04 27.70 40.11
C TYR A 112 -12.83 27.40 38.62
N SER A 113 -11.62 27.65 38.14
CA SER A 113 -11.12 27.17 36.85
C SER A 113 -10.75 25.68 36.94
N ILE A 114 -10.84 24.98 35.80
CA ILE A 114 -10.54 23.55 35.71
C ILE A 114 -9.35 23.35 34.79
N ARG A 115 -8.30 22.74 35.34
CA ARG A 115 -7.14 22.24 34.61
C ARG A 115 -7.18 20.72 34.63
N MET A 116 -6.98 20.10 33.48
CA MET A 116 -6.93 18.64 33.36
C MET A 116 -5.61 18.27 32.70
N GLU A 117 -4.85 17.39 33.33
CA GLU A 117 -3.56 16.97 32.82
C GLU A 117 -3.51 15.46 32.58
N SER A 118 -2.81 15.04 31.52
CA SER A 118 -2.45 13.65 31.30
C SER A 118 -1.06 13.60 30.69
N MET A 119 -0.23 12.67 31.16
CA MET A 119 1.20 12.59 30.77
C MET A 119 1.97 13.89 31.01
N GLY A 120 1.62 14.63 32.07
CA GLY A 120 2.25 15.92 32.40
C GLY A 120 1.95 17.06 31.43
N GLN A 121 0.96 16.89 30.56
CA GLN A 121 0.49 17.92 29.62
C GLN A 121 -0.95 18.29 29.94
N GLU A 122 -1.30 19.56 29.79
CA GLU A 122 -2.71 19.97 29.81
C GLU A 122 -3.42 19.36 28.59
N ILE A 123 -4.66 18.89 28.76
CA ILE A 123 -5.35 18.14 27.68
C ILE A 123 -5.63 18.99 26.41
N SER A 124 -5.65 20.33 26.51
CA SER A 124 -5.70 21.22 25.34
C SER A 124 -4.37 21.28 24.57
N ASP A 125 -3.24 21.09 25.26
CA ASP A 125 -1.93 20.98 24.60
C ASP A 125 -1.81 19.66 23.83
N LEU A 126 -2.60 18.64 24.19
CA LEU A 126 -2.72 17.39 23.43
C LEU A 126 -3.58 17.52 22.16
N ILE A 127 -4.01 18.72 21.76
CA ILE A 127 -4.66 18.94 20.47
C ILE A 127 -3.57 19.18 19.41
N PRO A 128 -3.51 18.39 18.32
CA PRO A 128 -2.58 18.62 17.24
C PRO A 128 -2.75 19.99 16.61
N ASN A 129 -1.67 20.65 16.18
CA ASN A 129 -1.73 21.99 15.59
C ASN A 129 -2.77 22.08 14.45
N PHE A 130 -2.88 21.04 13.63
CA PHE A 130 -3.88 20.93 12.55
C PHE A 130 -5.33 21.09 13.02
N TYR A 131 -5.67 20.72 14.25
CA TYR A 131 -7.03 20.78 14.80
C TYR A 131 -7.26 21.96 15.76
N ARG A 132 -6.26 22.82 15.99
CA ARG A 132 -6.40 23.95 16.92
C ARG A 132 -7.26 25.09 16.35
N ASN A 133 -7.27 25.28 15.03
CA ASN A 133 -8.12 26.23 14.29
C ASN A 133 -8.19 27.66 14.89
N GLY A 134 -7.11 28.12 15.53
CA GLY A 134 -7.06 29.43 16.21
C GLY A 134 -7.85 29.52 17.53
N ILE A 135 -8.53 28.44 17.96
CA ILE A 135 -9.22 28.37 19.26
C ILE A 135 -8.21 28.12 20.38
N VAL A 136 -7.19 27.31 20.10
CA VAL A 136 -6.02 27.09 20.95
C VAL A 136 -4.81 27.66 20.20
N GLU A 137 -3.93 28.36 20.89
CA GLU A 137 -2.70 28.92 20.29
C GLU A 137 -1.86 27.78 19.69
N ALA A 138 -1.21 27.99 18.54
CA ALA A 138 -0.38 26.94 17.93
C ALA A 138 0.91 26.70 18.72
N ASP A 139 1.26 25.44 18.97
CA ASP A 139 2.53 25.09 19.60
C ASP A 139 3.64 25.11 18.53
N THR A 140 4.36 26.22 18.46
CA THR A 140 5.43 26.41 17.47
C THR A 140 6.62 25.49 17.67
N ASN A 141 6.78 24.87 18.85
CA ASN A 141 7.87 23.92 19.11
C ASN A 141 7.64 22.57 18.41
N ARG A 142 6.40 22.23 18.06
CA ARG A 142 6.08 21.00 17.33
C ARG A 142 6.27 21.12 15.82
N LEU A 143 6.39 22.33 15.30
CA LEU A 143 6.59 22.56 13.86
C LEU A 143 8.01 22.18 13.42
N ASN A 144 8.14 21.69 12.20
CA ASN A 144 9.44 21.39 11.61
C ASN A 144 10.29 22.68 11.55
N LYS A 145 11.48 22.63 12.13
CA LYS A 145 12.41 23.77 12.15
C LYS A 145 13.23 23.89 10.87
N ASN A 146 13.37 22.81 10.11
CA ASN A 146 14.14 22.73 8.87
C ASN A 146 13.20 22.73 7.65
N HIS A 147 12.44 23.80 7.46
CA HIS A 147 11.46 23.94 6.36
C HIS A 147 12.10 24.33 5.01
N GLU A 148 13.42 24.51 4.95
CA GLU A 148 14.17 25.03 3.80
C GLU A 148 14.67 23.95 2.81
N VAL A 149 14.18 22.70 2.87
CA VAL A 149 14.57 21.69 1.86
C VAL A 149 14.04 22.12 0.50
N THR A 150 14.94 22.62 -0.36
CA THR A 150 14.59 23.20 -1.66
C THR A 150 14.64 22.20 -2.80
N GLN A 151 15.26 21.03 -2.61
CA GLN A 151 15.43 20.03 -3.67
C GLN A 151 15.30 18.59 -3.18
N ALA A 152 14.37 17.86 -3.79
CA ALA A 152 14.17 16.42 -3.65
C ALA A 152 15.39 15.57 -4.06
N LEU A 153 15.42 14.32 -3.58
CA LEU A 153 16.43 13.31 -3.92
C LEU A 153 16.33 12.89 -5.40
N VAL A 154 15.11 12.63 -5.85
CA VAL A 154 14.78 12.34 -7.25
C VAL A 154 13.65 13.26 -7.69
N ARG A 155 13.78 13.85 -8.87
CA ARG A 155 12.75 14.64 -9.54
C ARG A 155 12.52 14.10 -10.94
N ARG A 156 11.28 13.77 -11.28
CA ARG A 156 10.91 13.42 -12.66
C ARG A 156 10.74 14.70 -13.48
N VAL A 157 11.30 14.74 -14.68
CA VAL A 157 11.19 15.88 -15.60
C VAL A 157 9.92 15.76 -16.43
N ASN A 158 9.33 16.90 -16.84
CA ASN A 158 8.16 16.95 -17.74
C ASN A 158 6.92 16.17 -17.24
N THR A 159 6.68 16.14 -15.93
CA THR A 159 5.50 15.47 -15.34
C THR A 159 4.18 16.11 -15.76
N GLY A 160 4.18 17.40 -16.12
CA GLY A 160 2.99 18.14 -16.55
C GLY A 160 2.04 18.51 -15.41
N ASN A 161 2.43 18.27 -14.15
CA ASN A 161 1.66 18.66 -12.96
C ASN A 161 2.56 19.36 -11.93
N ASP A 162 2.02 20.33 -11.23
CA ASP A 162 2.68 21.14 -10.20
C ASP A 162 2.14 20.75 -8.83
N THR A 163 2.91 20.01 -8.04
CA THR A 163 2.43 19.40 -6.78
C THR A 163 2.66 20.28 -5.55
N LYS A 164 2.62 21.62 -5.71
CA LYS A 164 2.84 22.61 -4.64
C LYS A 164 1.97 22.45 -3.40
N LEU A 165 0.74 21.96 -3.55
CA LEU A 165 -0.18 21.71 -2.44
C LEU A 165 -0.19 20.23 -2.02
N GLY A 166 0.57 19.39 -2.72
CA GLY A 166 0.83 17.98 -2.43
C GLY A 166 1.98 17.80 -1.44
N LEU A 167 2.96 16.97 -1.78
CA LEU A 167 4.11 16.54 -0.98
C LEU A 167 5.46 16.81 -1.69
N GLU A 168 5.51 17.79 -2.58
CA GLU A 168 6.74 18.18 -3.27
C GLU A 168 7.89 18.41 -2.26
N ASN A 169 9.08 17.90 -2.59
CA ASN A 169 10.31 17.97 -1.80
C ASN A 169 10.26 17.28 -0.42
N LYS A 170 9.24 16.46 -0.14
CA LYS A 170 9.18 15.68 1.11
C LYS A 170 9.88 14.33 0.96
N HIS A 171 10.59 13.92 2.00
CA HIS A 171 11.25 12.61 2.09
C HIS A 171 10.61 11.81 3.21
N ILE A 172 10.00 10.68 2.86
CA ILE A 172 9.21 9.85 3.79
C ILE A 172 9.86 8.48 3.88
N ALA A 173 10.26 8.08 5.09
CA ALA A 173 10.68 6.72 5.37
C ALA A 173 9.44 5.85 5.65
N LEU A 174 9.27 4.79 4.88
CA LEU A 174 8.07 3.95 4.92
C LEU A 174 8.45 2.47 4.85
N TRP A 175 7.82 1.66 5.70
CA TRP A 175 7.96 0.21 5.63
C TRP A 175 6.67 -0.50 6.05
N HIS A 176 6.47 -1.66 5.42
CA HIS A 176 5.53 -2.69 5.88
C HIS A 176 6.21 -3.53 6.97
N SER A 177 5.52 -4.53 7.54
CA SER A 177 5.89 -5.28 8.76
C SER A 177 7.25 -6.02 8.67
N HIS A 178 7.43 -7.11 9.40
CA HIS A 178 8.63 -7.94 9.38
C HIS A 178 8.77 -8.68 8.05
N GLY A 179 9.88 -9.39 7.86
CA GLY A 179 10.08 -10.22 6.66
C GLY A 179 10.65 -11.58 7.03
N TRP A 180 10.83 -12.43 6.01
CA TRP A 180 11.41 -13.76 6.14
C TRP A 180 12.82 -13.66 6.72
N TYR A 181 13.05 -14.29 7.88
CA TYR A 181 14.30 -14.15 8.64
C TYR A 181 14.85 -15.49 9.11
N TYR A 182 16.12 -15.52 9.52
CA TYR A 182 16.78 -16.72 9.99
C TYR A 182 16.72 -16.81 11.52
N GLU A 183 15.98 -17.78 12.04
CA GLU A 183 15.88 -18.02 13.48
C GLU A 183 17.02 -18.94 13.94
N ASN A 184 18.09 -18.33 14.46
CA ASN A 184 19.33 -19.03 14.83
C ASN A 184 19.12 -20.15 15.87
N THR A 185 18.12 -20.03 16.75
CA THR A 185 17.87 -21.08 17.76
C THR A 185 17.23 -22.34 17.18
N LEU A 186 16.33 -22.14 16.20
CA LEU A 186 15.63 -23.21 15.48
C LEU A 186 16.38 -23.70 14.25
N ASP A 187 17.40 -22.96 13.81
CA ASP A 187 18.26 -23.29 12.67
C ASP A 187 17.47 -23.40 11.36
N ARG A 188 16.57 -22.43 11.13
CA ARG A 188 15.71 -22.36 9.95
C ARG A 188 15.36 -20.92 9.58
N TRP A 189 14.93 -20.74 8.34
CA TRP A 189 14.24 -19.52 7.93
C TRP A 189 12.74 -19.62 8.26
N GLU A 190 12.15 -18.51 8.72
CA GLU A 190 10.73 -18.45 9.08
C GLU A 190 10.14 -17.05 8.95
N TRP A 191 8.80 -17.00 8.98
CA TRP A 191 8.01 -15.79 9.20
C TRP A 191 7.94 -15.51 10.70
N GLN A 192 7.70 -14.25 11.08
CA GLN A 192 7.43 -13.90 12.47
C GLN A 192 6.04 -14.38 12.87
N ARG A 193 5.08 -14.35 11.94
CA ARG A 193 3.68 -14.72 12.19
C ARG A 193 3.25 -16.02 11.51
N ALA A 194 2.15 -16.55 12.02
CA ALA A 194 1.47 -17.69 11.46
C ALA A 194 0.85 -17.41 10.08
N ARG A 195 0.73 -18.48 9.29
CA ARG A 195 -0.04 -18.49 8.04
C ARG A 195 -1.51 -18.66 8.36
N VAL A 196 -2.25 -17.57 8.37
CA VAL A 196 -3.67 -17.55 8.69
C VAL A 196 -4.48 -16.82 7.63
N TYR A 197 -5.69 -17.33 7.37
CA TYR A 197 -6.65 -16.74 6.46
C TYR A 197 -6.08 -16.47 5.06
N THR A 198 -5.36 -17.46 4.51
CA THR A 198 -4.73 -17.47 3.18
C THR A 198 -3.52 -16.55 2.99
N THR A 199 -3.03 -15.93 4.08
CA THR A 199 -1.91 -14.99 4.03
C THR A 199 -1.00 -15.07 5.27
N VAL A 200 0.04 -14.24 5.34
CA VAL A 200 0.87 -13.98 6.53
C VAL A 200 1.12 -12.49 6.70
N GLU A 201 1.08 -11.99 7.94
CA GLU A 201 1.18 -10.55 8.28
C GLU A 201 2.42 -9.87 7.66
N ASP A 202 3.55 -10.56 7.76
CA ASP A 202 4.90 -10.14 7.35
C ASP A 202 4.99 -9.82 5.85
N LEU A 203 4.12 -10.44 5.05
CA LEU A 203 4.02 -10.24 3.60
C LEU A 203 2.81 -9.39 3.22
N TRP A 204 1.67 -9.62 3.88
CA TRP A 204 0.39 -9.01 3.55
C TRP A 204 0.36 -7.50 3.73
N THR A 205 1.03 -6.98 4.75
CA THR A 205 1.10 -5.52 4.97
C THR A 205 1.73 -4.79 3.79
N MET A 206 2.58 -5.46 2.99
CA MET A 206 3.14 -4.94 1.75
C MET A 206 2.08 -4.59 0.71
N GLU A 207 0.96 -5.31 0.68
CA GLU A 207 -0.16 -5.09 -0.26
C GLU A 207 -0.88 -3.75 -0.04
N PHE A 208 -0.68 -3.09 1.10
CA PHE A 208 -1.12 -1.70 1.32
C PHE A 208 -0.03 -0.73 0.87
N VAL A 209 1.21 -1.03 1.27
CA VAL A 209 2.31 -0.08 1.16
C VAL A 209 2.79 0.10 -0.28
N VAL A 210 3.13 -1.00 -0.96
CA VAL A 210 3.79 -0.95 -2.27
C VAL A 210 2.82 -0.66 -3.42
N PRO A 211 1.62 -1.27 -3.49
CA PRO A 211 0.67 -0.97 -4.56
C PRO A 211 -0.10 0.34 -4.38
N TYR A 212 -0.24 0.85 -3.14
CA TYR A 212 -1.14 1.98 -2.86
C TYR A 212 -0.46 3.16 -2.14
N ILE A 213 -0.01 3.00 -0.89
CA ILE A 213 0.47 4.14 -0.08
C ILE A 213 1.66 4.83 -0.75
N ALA A 214 2.71 4.08 -1.13
CA ALA A 214 3.88 4.67 -1.76
C ALA A 214 3.55 5.35 -3.10
N PRO A 215 2.82 4.72 -4.05
CA PRO A 215 2.40 5.42 -5.27
C PRO A 215 1.56 6.67 -5.02
N MET A 216 0.67 6.69 -4.01
CA MET A 216 -0.07 7.91 -3.65
C MET A 216 0.85 9.01 -3.12
N LEU A 217 1.85 8.68 -2.30
CA LEU A 217 2.83 9.67 -1.81
C LEU A 217 3.71 10.19 -2.95
N GLU A 218 4.21 9.31 -3.82
CA GLU A 218 5.07 9.62 -4.97
C GLU A 218 4.34 10.48 -6.01
N LYS A 219 3.09 10.13 -6.35
CA LYS A 219 2.24 10.94 -7.24
C LYS A 219 1.85 12.29 -6.63
N ALA A 220 2.05 12.49 -5.32
CA ALA A 220 1.88 13.79 -4.66
C ALA A 220 3.20 14.59 -4.65
N GLY A 221 4.31 14.03 -5.12
CA GLY A 221 5.61 14.70 -5.18
C GLY A 221 6.61 14.27 -4.09
N ALA A 222 6.27 13.31 -3.23
CA ALA A 222 7.19 12.82 -2.20
C ALA A 222 8.26 11.88 -2.79
N ASN A 223 9.41 11.83 -2.14
CA ASN A 223 10.40 10.76 -2.27
C ASN A 223 10.17 9.76 -1.15
N VAL A 224 9.83 8.51 -1.50
CA VAL A 224 9.52 7.46 -0.51
C VAL A 224 10.67 6.46 -0.46
N LEU A 225 11.20 6.23 0.74
CA LEU A 225 12.38 5.42 0.99
C LEU A 225 11.99 4.16 1.77
N PHE A 226 12.62 3.04 1.44
CA PHE A 226 12.32 1.73 2.04
C PHE A 226 13.57 1.05 2.62
N PRO A 227 13.47 0.45 3.82
CA PRO A 227 14.50 -0.43 4.38
C PRO A 227 14.36 -1.89 3.92
N ARG A 228 13.42 -2.20 3.02
CA ARG A 228 13.17 -3.51 2.41
C ARG A 228 13.03 -3.34 0.89
N GLU A 229 13.32 -4.39 0.14
CA GLU A 229 13.10 -4.37 -1.30
C GLU A 229 11.60 -4.24 -1.62
N ARG A 230 11.26 -3.34 -2.55
CA ARG A 230 9.87 -3.06 -2.96
C ARG A 230 9.49 -3.74 -4.28
N ASP A 231 10.47 -4.10 -5.11
CA ASP A 231 10.22 -4.72 -6.40
C ASP A 231 10.05 -6.24 -6.28
N VAL A 232 8.97 -6.74 -6.87
CA VAL A 232 8.61 -8.16 -6.85
C VAL A 232 9.21 -8.94 -8.02
N GLN A 233 9.84 -8.25 -8.96
CA GLN A 233 10.57 -8.86 -10.07
C GLN A 233 11.74 -9.69 -9.53
N LYS A 234 11.71 -11.01 -9.79
CA LYS A 234 12.70 -11.97 -9.28
C LYS A 234 14.01 -11.93 -10.06
N ASN A 235 13.98 -11.46 -11.29
CA ASN A 235 15.18 -11.26 -12.10
C ASN A 235 15.89 -9.96 -11.66
N GLU A 236 17.21 -10.00 -11.61
CA GLU A 236 18.05 -8.84 -11.34
C GLU A 236 19.09 -8.71 -12.45
N VAL A 237 19.14 -7.54 -13.07
CA VAL A 237 20.17 -7.19 -14.05
C VAL A 237 20.95 -6.01 -13.50
N ILE A 238 22.26 -6.20 -13.32
CA ILE A 238 23.19 -5.15 -12.94
C ILE A 238 23.97 -4.74 -14.18
N VAL A 239 24.12 -3.43 -14.37
CA VAL A 239 25.03 -2.87 -15.36
C VAL A 239 25.99 -1.94 -14.63
N ASP A 240 27.26 -2.30 -14.64
CA ASP A 240 28.34 -1.65 -13.91
C ASP A 240 29.69 -1.86 -14.62
N ALA A 241 30.61 -0.91 -14.43
CA ALA A 241 31.91 -0.88 -15.08
C ALA A 241 32.85 -1.99 -14.59
N ASP A 242 32.77 -2.39 -13.31
CA ASP A 242 33.59 -3.47 -12.76
C ASP A 242 33.00 -4.85 -13.07
N TRP A 243 31.67 -4.99 -13.00
CA TRP A 243 30.97 -6.23 -13.32
C TRP A 243 29.53 -5.99 -13.80
N SER A 244 29.18 -6.53 -14.96
CA SER A 244 27.81 -6.50 -15.49
C SER A 244 27.22 -7.91 -15.59
N SER A 245 25.90 -8.02 -15.44
CA SER A 245 25.15 -9.25 -15.71
C SER A 245 25.40 -9.74 -17.15
N GLU A 246 25.24 -11.04 -17.38
CA GLU A 246 25.59 -11.68 -18.66
C GLU A 246 24.90 -11.01 -19.87
N GLY A 247 25.72 -10.53 -20.81
CA GLY A 247 25.28 -9.87 -22.03
C GLY A 247 24.93 -8.39 -21.88
N SER A 248 24.94 -7.83 -20.66
CA SER A 248 24.80 -6.40 -20.41
C SER A 248 26.13 -5.66 -20.65
N GLU A 249 26.05 -4.37 -21.00
CA GLU A 249 27.20 -3.57 -21.39
C GLU A 249 27.20 -2.19 -20.71
N TYR A 250 28.35 -1.81 -20.17
CA TYR A 250 28.66 -0.45 -19.70
C TYR A 250 29.49 0.26 -20.78
N LEU A 251 29.06 1.44 -21.22
CA LEU A 251 29.71 2.21 -22.27
C LEU A 251 29.98 3.65 -21.78
N ALA A 252 31.26 4.03 -21.71
CA ALA A 252 31.70 5.38 -21.36
C ALA A 252 32.97 5.75 -22.14
N ASP A 253 33.28 7.05 -22.23
CA ASP A 253 34.57 7.54 -22.74
C ASP A 253 35.58 7.62 -21.59
N ASP A 254 36.44 6.62 -21.48
CA ASP A 254 37.49 6.51 -20.44
C ASP A 254 38.51 7.66 -20.47
N SER A 255 38.54 8.48 -21.54
CA SER A 255 39.40 9.67 -21.59
C SER A 255 38.82 10.88 -20.86
N VAL A 256 37.52 10.84 -20.54
CA VAL A 256 36.78 11.93 -19.87
C VAL A 256 36.26 11.50 -18.50
N TRP A 257 35.77 10.25 -18.37
CA TRP A 257 35.31 9.71 -17.10
C TRP A 257 36.48 9.16 -16.30
N GLU A 258 36.89 9.90 -15.27
CA GLU A 258 38.03 9.53 -14.43
C GLU A 258 37.62 8.71 -13.22
N LEU A 259 38.57 7.93 -12.71
CA LEU A 259 38.36 7.15 -11.49
C LEU A 259 38.16 8.07 -10.29
N ASN A 260 37.05 7.88 -9.58
CA ASN A 260 36.78 8.60 -8.34
C ASN A 260 37.60 7.99 -7.18
N SER A 261 37.96 8.82 -6.21
CA SER A 261 38.58 8.40 -4.95
C SER A 261 37.67 7.52 -4.07
N GLN A 262 36.35 7.66 -4.24
CA GLN A 262 35.35 6.89 -3.50
C GLN A 262 35.12 5.51 -4.15
N ALA A 263 34.99 4.48 -3.31
CA ALA A 263 34.57 3.16 -3.75
C ALA A 263 33.13 3.18 -4.32
N GLY A 264 32.86 2.24 -5.22
CA GLY A 264 31.56 2.02 -5.85
C GLY A 264 31.01 0.63 -5.58
N PHE A 265 29.83 0.36 -6.14
CA PHE A 265 29.21 -0.95 -6.12
C PHE A 265 29.95 -1.94 -7.01
N ALA A 266 30.09 -3.18 -6.56
CA ALA A 266 30.38 -4.29 -7.47
C ALA A 266 29.73 -5.58 -6.98
N ASN A 267 28.93 -6.22 -7.85
CA ASN A 267 28.33 -7.51 -7.54
C ASN A 267 29.31 -8.65 -7.82
N LYS A 268 30.35 -8.81 -6.99
CA LYS A 268 31.44 -9.78 -7.25
C LYS A 268 31.07 -11.24 -6.98
N TYR A 269 30.02 -11.48 -6.19
CA TYR A 269 29.75 -12.79 -5.62
C TYR A 269 28.27 -13.19 -5.73
N PRO A 270 27.95 -14.49 -5.87
CA PRO A 270 26.58 -14.98 -5.93
C PRO A 270 25.80 -14.82 -4.61
N PHE A 271 26.50 -14.67 -3.48
CA PHE A 271 25.93 -14.39 -2.16
C PHE A 271 26.95 -13.62 -1.31
N TYR A 272 26.48 -13.00 -0.23
CA TYR A 272 27.27 -12.27 0.77
C TYR A 272 27.10 -12.90 2.15
N ILE A 273 28.11 -12.77 3.01
CA ILE A 273 28.01 -13.13 4.43
C ILE A 273 27.94 -11.86 5.28
N GLU A 274 27.45 -11.96 6.52
CA GLU A 274 27.29 -10.79 7.40
C GLU A 274 28.55 -9.91 7.47
N GLY A 275 28.36 -8.60 7.36
CA GLY A 275 29.43 -7.59 7.41
C GLY A 275 30.06 -7.25 6.06
N GLU A 276 29.76 -8.01 5.00
CA GLU A 276 30.21 -7.66 3.64
C GLU A 276 29.29 -6.60 3.03
N ASN A 277 29.90 -5.51 2.54
CA ASN A 277 29.21 -4.40 1.87
C ASN A 277 29.59 -4.35 0.37
N PRO A 278 28.66 -4.62 -0.56
CA PRO A 278 28.92 -4.55 -2.00
C PRO A 278 29.38 -3.19 -2.52
N PHE A 279 29.02 -2.09 -1.84
CA PHE A 279 29.40 -0.70 -2.18
C PHE A 279 30.83 -0.31 -1.78
N GLU A 280 31.58 -1.27 -1.21
CA GLU A 280 33.01 -1.12 -0.90
C GLU A 280 33.87 -2.08 -1.74
N LEU A 281 33.27 -2.78 -2.72
CA LEU A 281 33.96 -3.77 -3.54
C LEU A 281 34.33 -3.26 -4.93
N GLY A 282 33.63 -2.26 -5.45
CA GLY A 282 33.80 -1.70 -6.79
C GLY A 282 34.49 -0.34 -6.79
N LYS A 283 34.57 0.24 -7.97
CA LYS A 283 35.06 1.59 -8.26
C LYS A 283 33.89 2.44 -8.71
N SER A 284 33.98 3.73 -8.44
CA SER A 284 33.08 4.71 -9.06
C SER A 284 33.89 5.65 -9.95
N TYR A 285 33.23 6.29 -10.90
CA TYR A 285 33.82 7.22 -11.85
C TYR A 285 33.17 8.58 -11.73
N GLN A 286 33.84 9.62 -12.22
CA GLN A 286 33.34 10.99 -12.19
C GLN A 286 33.75 11.79 -13.43
N THR A 287 33.01 12.85 -13.71
CA THR A 287 33.34 13.86 -14.71
C THR A 287 32.89 15.24 -14.24
N GLU A 288 33.54 16.30 -14.70
CA GLU A 288 33.11 17.67 -14.44
C GLU A 288 31.76 17.93 -15.12
N ALA A 289 30.85 18.57 -14.38
CA ALA A 289 29.56 19.03 -14.85
C ALA A 289 29.71 20.18 -15.85
N SER A 290 28.86 20.17 -16.88
CA SER A 290 28.83 21.16 -17.96
C SER A 290 27.40 21.66 -18.17
N ALA A 291 27.26 22.93 -18.58
CA ALA A 291 25.95 23.49 -18.96
C ALA A 291 25.39 22.91 -20.27
N VAL A 292 26.20 22.16 -21.02
CA VAL A 292 25.83 21.49 -22.27
C VAL A 292 26.41 20.08 -22.26
N GLU A 293 25.61 19.09 -22.64
CA GLU A 293 26.05 17.70 -22.82
C GLU A 293 27.28 17.64 -23.74
N SER A 294 28.35 17.01 -23.24
CA SER A 294 29.59 16.76 -23.99
C SER A 294 30.12 15.34 -23.80
N THR A 295 29.72 14.66 -22.72
CA THR A 295 29.99 13.24 -22.47
C THR A 295 28.84 12.57 -21.72
N LYS A 296 28.82 11.24 -21.74
CA LYS A 296 27.81 10.41 -21.09
C LYS A 296 28.29 9.01 -20.76
N VAL A 297 27.55 8.34 -19.88
CA VAL A 297 27.61 6.90 -19.61
C VAL A 297 26.31 6.25 -20.06
N GLN A 298 26.41 5.11 -20.72
CA GLN A 298 25.28 4.29 -21.14
C GLN A 298 25.33 2.92 -20.48
N TYR A 299 24.22 2.55 -19.85
CA TYR A 299 24.02 1.30 -19.11
C TYR A 299 23.00 0.44 -19.84
N LEU A 300 23.48 -0.54 -20.60
CA LEU A 300 22.69 -1.35 -21.53
C LEU A 300 22.43 -2.76 -20.97
N PRO A 301 21.29 -3.02 -20.32
CA PRO A 301 20.93 -4.33 -19.78
C PRO A 301 20.56 -5.35 -20.87
N ASN A 302 20.76 -6.64 -20.56
CA ASN A 302 20.23 -7.77 -21.30
C ASN A 302 19.19 -8.52 -20.45
N PHE A 303 17.91 -8.32 -20.73
CA PHE A 303 16.82 -8.92 -19.94
C PHE A 303 16.55 -10.38 -20.35
N THR A 304 16.37 -11.27 -19.37
CA THR A 304 16.03 -12.68 -19.61
C THR A 304 14.60 -12.87 -20.09
N GLU A 305 13.70 -11.98 -19.67
CA GLU A 305 12.28 -11.95 -20.03
C GLU A 305 11.72 -10.52 -20.09
N LYS A 306 10.66 -10.34 -20.88
CA LYS A 306 9.88 -9.10 -20.91
C LYS A 306 9.16 -8.95 -19.58
N GLY A 307 9.15 -7.75 -19.02
CA GLY A 307 8.49 -7.52 -17.73
C GLY A 307 8.70 -6.12 -17.20
N GLU A 308 8.02 -5.84 -16.09
CA GLU A 308 8.25 -4.65 -15.30
C GLU A 308 9.48 -4.85 -14.39
N TYR A 309 10.42 -3.90 -14.43
CA TYR A 309 11.62 -3.88 -13.60
C TYR A 309 11.73 -2.52 -12.92
N ALA A 310 11.94 -2.50 -11.60
CA ALA A 310 12.37 -1.30 -10.90
C ALA A 310 13.77 -0.91 -11.34
N VAL A 311 13.99 0.36 -11.66
CA VAL A 311 15.28 0.93 -12.01
C VAL A 311 15.80 1.71 -10.83
N SER A 312 16.97 1.33 -10.34
CA SER A 312 17.71 2.05 -9.30
C SER A 312 19.11 2.40 -9.76
N VAL A 313 19.61 3.56 -9.33
CA VAL A 313 20.95 4.06 -9.65
C VAL A 313 21.80 4.11 -8.39
N SER A 314 23.11 3.98 -8.54
CA SER A 314 24.09 4.29 -7.51
C SER A 314 25.14 5.28 -8.02
N TYR A 315 25.81 5.93 -7.07
CA TYR A 315 26.86 6.91 -7.31
C TYR A 315 27.68 7.11 -6.03
N SER A 316 28.82 7.80 -6.13
CA SER A 316 29.72 8.05 -4.99
C SER A 316 29.11 8.99 -3.93
N ASP A 317 29.58 8.86 -2.68
CA ASP A 317 29.22 9.79 -1.60
C ASP A 317 30.17 11.01 -1.56
N ASP A 318 29.83 12.08 -2.30
CA ASP A 318 30.57 13.35 -2.28
C ASP A 318 29.60 14.55 -2.19
N GLU A 319 29.96 15.56 -1.41
CA GLU A 319 29.19 16.81 -1.27
C GLU A 319 29.43 17.78 -2.43
N ASP A 320 30.55 17.64 -3.14
CA ASP A 320 30.88 18.41 -4.34
C ASP A 320 30.16 17.88 -5.60
N ASN A 321 29.37 16.81 -5.46
CA ASN A 321 28.50 16.31 -6.52
C ASN A 321 27.34 17.28 -6.81
N VAL A 322 26.84 17.25 -8.06
CA VAL A 322 25.69 18.05 -8.49
C VAL A 322 24.38 17.62 -7.82
N ASN A 323 23.44 18.56 -7.70
CA ASN A 323 22.09 18.29 -7.19
C ASN A 323 21.04 17.99 -8.29
N ASP A 324 21.46 17.98 -9.55
CA ASP A 324 20.60 17.81 -10.72
C ASP A 324 21.19 16.89 -11.80
N ALA A 325 21.89 15.83 -11.39
CA ALA A 325 22.45 14.84 -12.32
C ALA A 325 21.34 14.27 -13.22
N HIS A 326 21.53 14.38 -14.54
CA HIS A 326 20.48 14.10 -15.52
C HIS A 326 20.56 12.65 -16.03
N TYR A 327 19.57 11.85 -15.62
CA TYR A 327 19.40 10.45 -16.05
C TYR A 327 18.22 10.30 -17.02
N THR A 328 18.40 9.51 -18.08
CA THR A 328 17.33 9.11 -19.00
C THR A 328 17.15 7.59 -18.99
N VAL A 329 15.94 7.12 -18.68
CA VAL A 329 15.55 5.72 -18.79
C VAL A 329 14.83 5.50 -20.12
N TYR A 330 15.41 4.71 -21.02
CA TYR A 330 14.79 4.26 -22.26
C TYR A 330 14.06 2.94 -21.99
N HIS A 331 12.75 2.91 -22.18
CA HIS A 331 11.88 1.77 -21.89
C HIS A 331 10.91 1.50 -23.05
N ALA A 332 10.12 0.42 -22.98
CA ALA A 332 9.22 0.01 -24.05
C ALA A 332 8.14 1.04 -24.43
N GLY A 333 7.94 2.08 -23.62
CA GLY A 333 7.00 3.18 -23.83
C GLY A 333 7.63 4.49 -24.31
N GLY A 334 8.96 4.58 -24.40
CA GLY A 334 9.67 5.80 -24.78
C GLY A 334 10.85 6.07 -23.85
N LYS A 335 11.07 7.35 -23.52
CA LYS A 335 12.12 7.77 -22.59
C LYS A 335 11.53 8.52 -21.41
N THR A 336 12.02 8.29 -20.20
CA THR A 336 11.65 9.05 -18.99
C THR A 336 12.91 9.69 -18.38
N GLU A 337 12.84 10.99 -18.10
CA GLU A 337 13.98 11.80 -17.66
C GLU A 337 13.87 12.15 -16.16
N PHE A 338 15.00 12.12 -15.46
CA PHE A 338 15.13 12.34 -14.02
C PHE A 338 16.29 13.27 -13.70
N LEU A 339 16.10 14.14 -12.71
CA LEU A 339 17.18 14.86 -12.03
C LEU A 339 17.39 14.22 -10.67
N VAL A 340 18.59 13.72 -10.43
CA VAL A 340 18.98 13.06 -9.17
C VAL A 340 19.95 13.96 -8.43
N ASN A 341 19.69 14.18 -7.14
CA ASN A 341 20.59 14.95 -6.31
C ASN A 341 21.70 14.04 -5.76
N GLN A 342 22.87 14.09 -6.40
CA GLN A 342 24.03 13.26 -6.06
C GLN A 342 24.84 13.78 -4.87
N SER A 343 24.50 14.95 -4.31
CA SER A 343 25.12 15.44 -3.08
C SER A 343 24.60 14.73 -1.82
N MET A 344 23.61 13.85 -1.96
CA MET A 344 23.03 13.00 -0.93
C MET A 344 22.70 11.60 -1.49
N GLY A 345 22.53 10.59 -0.63
CA GLY A 345 22.15 9.24 -1.06
C GLY A 345 23.22 8.44 -1.81
N GLY A 346 24.51 8.83 -1.70
CA GLY A 346 25.61 8.08 -2.29
C GLY A 346 25.81 6.70 -1.64
N LYS A 347 26.45 5.78 -2.36
CA LYS A 347 26.76 4.40 -1.91
C LYS A 347 25.55 3.57 -1.45
N THR A 348 24.40 3.75 -2.10
CA THR A 348 23.19 2.93 -1.93
C THR A 348 22.38 2.93 -3.22
N TRP A 349 21.31 2.14 -3.27
CA TRP A 349 20.35 2.14 -4.38
C TRP A 349 19.33 3.29 -4.26
N ILE A 350 19.24 4.12 -5.29
CA ILE A 350 18.27 5.22 -5.43
C ILE A 350 17.26 4.88 -6.53
N TYR A 351 16.00 4.67 -6.14
CA TYR A 351 14.92 4.26 -7.03
C TYR A 351 14.44 5.41 -7.94
N LEU A 352 14.33 5.16 -9.25
CA LEU A 352 13.81 6.11 -10.23
C LEU A 352 12.35 5.81 -10.63
N GLY A 353 11.97 4.54 -10.66
CA GLY A 353 10.67 4.11 -11.17
C GLY A 353 10.68 2.65 -11.61
N THR A 354 9.49 2.12 -11.92
CA THR A 354 9.31 0.80 -12.51
C THR A 354 8.85 0.96 -13.96
N PHE A 355 9.51 0.25 -14.88
CA PHE A 355 9.27 0.38 -16.32
C PHE A 355 9.18 -0.98 -16.98
N LEU A 356 8.39 -1.05 -18.05
CA LEU A 356 8.32 -2.22 -18.92
C LEU A 356 9.52 -2.25 -19.86
N PHE A 357 10.24 -3.38 -19.87
CA PHE A 357 11.32 -3.66 -20.80
C PHE A 357 11.02 -4.91 -21.61
N ASP A 358 11.42 -4.91 -22.89
CA ASP A 358 11.38 -6.10 -23.73
C ASP A 358 12.54 -7.05 -23.38
N LYS A 359 12.34 -8.34 -23.66
CA LYS A 359 13.39 -9.35 -23.52
C LYS A 359 14.60 -9.02 -24.40
N GLY A 360 15.79 -9.31 -23.87
CA GLY A 360 17.06 -9.15 -24.56
C GLY A 360 17.70 -7.78 -24.34
N LYS A 361 18.65 -7.44 -25.21
CA LYS A 361 19.39 -6.18 -25.19
C LYS A 361 18.84 -5.21 -26.24
N ASN A 362 18.40 -4.02 -25.84
CA ASN A 362 17.75 -3.07 -26.74
C ASN A 362 18.23 -1.61 -26.51
N PRO A 363 19.19 -1.10 -27.28
CA PRO A 363 19.74 0.25 -27.09
C PRO A 363 18.73 1.39 -27.26
N GLU A 364 17.65 1.20 -28.00
CA GLU A 364 16.66 2.25 -28.26
C GLU A 364 15.53 2.30 -27.21
N LYS A 365 15.28 1.18 -26.51
CA LYS A 365 14.09 0.98 -25.66
C LYS A 365 14.37 0.21 -24.37
N GLY A 366 15.63 0.05 -24.00
CA GLY A 366 16.04 -0.71 -22.83
C GLY A 366 17.45 -0.34 -22.38
N MET A 367 17.60 0.85 -21.81
CA MET A 367 18.89 1.41 -21.36
C MET A 367 18.68 2.52 -20.33
N VAL A 368 19.69 2.79 -19.51
CA VAL A 368 19.80 4.04 -18.73
C VAL A 368 21.00 4.84 -19.22
N GLU A 369 20.84 6.14 -19.35
CA GLU A 369 21.89 7.08 -19.76
C GLU A 369 22.09 8.15 -18.69
N LEU A 370 23.34 8.45 -18.35
CA LEU A 370 23.74 9.56 -17.48
C LEU A 370 24.60 10.53 -18.28
N THR A 371 24.18 11.79 -18.37
CA THR A 371 24.94 12.84 -19.08
C THR A 371 25.74 13.71 -18.12
N ASN A 372 26.73 14.44 -18.62
CA ASN A 372 27.41 15.47 -17.83
C ASN A 372 26.70 16.84 -17.82
N GLU A 373 25.46 16.92 -18.32
CA GLU A 373 24.67 18.15 -18.34
C GLU A 373 24.13 18.48 -16.94
N SER A 374 24.37 19.70 -16.47
CA SER A 374 23.89 20.19 -15.17
C SER A 374 23.88 21.73 -15.14
N LYS A 375 23.08 22.31 -14.25
CA LYS A 375 23.08 23.75 -13.96
C LYS A 375 24.21 24.19 -13.03
N GLU A 376 25.04 23.26 -12.55
CA GLU A 376 26.13 23.50 -11.62
C GLU A 376 27.51 23.19 -12.25
N PRO A 377 27.95 23.92 -13.29
CA PRO A 377 29.25 23.68 -13.90
C PRO A 377 30.39 23.87 -12.88
N GLY A 378 31.42 23.02 -12.95
CA GLY A 378 32.54 22.98 -12.01
C GLY A 378 32.34 22.07 -10.80
N LYS A 379 31.15 21.47 -10.64
CA LYS A 379 30.90 20.35 -9.70
C LYS A 379 31.08 19.00 -10.39
N TRP A 380 30.98 17.92 -9.62
CA TRP A 380 31.15 16.56 -10.12
C TRP A 380 29.82 15.86 -10.43
N ILE A 381 29.82 15.07 -11.50
CA ILE A 381 28.80 14.06 -11.77
C ILE A 381 29.47 12.70 -11.57
N SER A 382 28.85 11.86 -10.75
CA SER A 382 29.37 10.53 -10.41
C SER A 382 28.57 9.42 -11.10
N ALA A 383 29.28 8.44 -11.64
CA ALA A 383 28.76 7.24 -12.26
C ALA A 383 29.25 6.00 -11.50
N ASP A 384 28.36 5.06 -11.23
CA ASP A 384 28.65 3.78 -10.60
C ASP A 384 27.81 2.70 -11.32
N ALA A 385 26.80 2.14 -10.66
CA ALA A 385 26.01 1.02 -11.17
C ALA A 385 24.53 1.36 -11.39
N ILE A 386 23.90 0.62 -12.30
CA ILE A 386 22.44 0.59 -12.48
C ILE A 386 21.91 -0.80 -12.18
N ARG A 387 20.83 -0.85 -11.42
CA ARG A 387 20.12 -2.07 -11.05
C ARG A 387 18.72 -2.08 -11.63
N PHE A 388 18.39 -3.15 -12.32
CA PHE A 388 17.05 -3.44 -12.84
C PHE A 388 16.48 -4.67 -12.14
N GLY A 389 15.34 -4.53 -11.46
CA GLY A 389 14.66 -5.64 -10.79
C GLY A 389 15.01 -5.84 -9.32
N GLY A 390 14.12 -6.55 -8.60
CA GLY A 390 14.22 -6.85 -7.17
C GLY A 390 15.20 -7.99 -6.83
N GLY A 391 15.31 -8.99 -7.70
CA GLY A 391 16.23 -10.10 -7.53
C GLY A 391 15.87 -11.07 -6.40
N MET A 392 16.79 -12.00 -6.17
CA MET A 392 16.68 -13.01 -5.11
C MET A 392 17.52 -12.62 -3.88
N GLY A 393 17.08 -13.07 -2.71
CA GLY A 393 17.82 -12.97 -1.47
C GLY A 393 19.15 -13.72 -1.54
N ASN A 394 20.23 -13.04 -1.16
CA ASN A 394 21.60 -13.51 -1.37
C ASN A 394 22.48 -13.33 -0.13
N ILE A 395 21.89 -13.20 1.07
CA ILE A 395 22.64 -13.17 2.33
C ILE A 395 22.66 -14.57 2.96
N ALA A 396 23.84 -15.14 3.10
CA ALA A 396 24.03 -16.49 3.61
C ALA A 396 24.12 -16.52 5.15
N ARG A 397 23.40 -17.48 5.74
CA ARG A 397 23.28 -17.73 7.18
C ARG A 397 23.63 -19.18 7.49
N GLY A 398 24.34 -19.39 8.60
CA GLY A 398 24.82 -20.70 9.00
C GLY A 398 25.81 -20.62 10.15
N ASN A 399 26.44 -21.74 10.48
CA ASN A 399 27.51 -21.74 11.48
C ASN A 399 28.81 -21.13 10.92
N PRO A 400 29.67 -20.51 11.76
CA PRO A 400 30.84 -19.79 11.27
C PRO A 400 31.84 -20.64 10.47
N GLU A 401 32.08 -21.89 10.89
CA GLU A 401 33.04 -22.77 10.22
C GLU A 401 32.60 -23.10 8.78
N GLU A 402 31.31 -23.39 8.60
CA GLU A 402 30.73 -23.61 7.27
C GLU A 402 30.74 -22.34 6.42
N LEU A 403 30.41 -21.18 6.99
CA LEU A 403 30.43 -19.90 6.27
C LEU A 403 31.85 -19.49 5.85
N ASP A 404 32.86 -19.76 6.68
CA ASP A 404 34.27 -19.51 6.36
C ASP A 404 34.74 -20.38 5.19
N GLU A 405 34.37 -21.66 5.19
CA GLU A 405 34.68 -22.56 4.10
C GLU A 405 33.96 -22.16 2.81
N LEU A 406 32.67 -21.83 2.92
CA LEU A 406 31.84 -21.35 1.82
C LEU A 406 32.40 -20.06 1.22
N LYS A 407 32.89 -19.14 2.05
CA LYS A 407 33.54 -17.89 1.61
C LYS A 407 34.83 -18.17 0.84
N LYS A 408 35.66 -19.13 1.24
CA LYS A 408 36.87 -19.50 0.48
C LYS A 408 36.51 -20.00 -0.92
N GLN A 409 35.56 -20.94 -1.01
CA GLN A 409 35.11 -21.50 -2.28
C GLN A 409 34.51 -20.43 -3.21
N ARG A 410 33.68 -19.54 -2.64
CA ARG A 410 33.10 -18.39 -3.37
C ARG A 410 34.15 -17.40 -3.86
N THR A 411 35.20 -17.15 -3.07
CA THR A 411 36.28 -16.25 -3.45
C THR A 411 37.09 -16.80 -4.63
N GLU A 412 37.28 -18.12 -4.69
CA GLU A 412 37.97 -18.79 -5.79
C GLU A 412 37.11 -18.89 -7.06
N LEU A 413 35.84 -19.25 -6.92
CA LEU A 413 34.97 -19.60 -8.05
C LEU A 413 34.03 -18.48 -8.50
N GLY A 414 33.72 -17.50 -7.65
CA GLY A 414 32.74 -16.45 -7.91
C GLY A 414 31.39 -17.04 -8.32
N PHE A 415 30.78 -16.50 -9.37
CA PHE A 415 29.52 -17.01 -9.95
C PHE A 415 29.63 -18.40 -10.61
N LYS A 416 30.83 -18.98 -10.74
CA LYS A 416 30.99 -20.37 -11.22
C LYS A 416 30.77 -21.41 -10.12
N LEU A 417 30.64 -20.98 -8.86
CA LEU A 417 30.32 -21.88 -7.75
C LEU A 417 28.91 -22.45 -7.95
N ASP A 418 28.80 -23.78 -7.88
CA ASP A 418 27.53 -24.49 -7.99
C ASP A 418 26.50 -23.95 -6.97
N SER A 419 25.32 -23.56 -7.47
CA SER A 419 24.27 -22.98 -6.65
C SER A 419 23.76 -23.93 -5.58
N CYS A 420 23.78 -25.24 -5.84
CA CYS A 420 23.40 -26.25 -4.85
C CYS A 420 24.27 -26.23 -3.59
N VAL A 421 25.52 -25.72 -3.67
CA VAL A 421 26.44 -25.64 -2.53
C VAL A 421 26.04 -24.53 -1.56
N TRP A 422 25.65 -23.36 -2.07
CA TRP A 422 25.42 -22.17 -1.26
C TRP A 422 23.95 -21.85 -0.98
N GLN A 423 23.02 -22.25 -1.86
CA GLN A 423 21.60 -21.91 -1.73
C GLN A 423 20.96 -22.45 -0.43
N LYS A 424 21.47 -23.56 0.10
CA LYS A 424 21.03 -24.09 1.41
C LYS A 424 21.28 -23.15 2.60
N TYR A 425 22.14 -22.13 2.43
CA TYR A 425 22.46 -21.12 3.45
C TYR A 425 21.71 -19.80 3.25
N THR A 426 21.18 -19.54 2.07
CA THR A 426 20.39 -18.33 1.79
C THR A 426 18.90 -18.58 2.02
N SER A 427 18.10 -17.52 2.00
CA SER A 427 16.64 -17.62 2.18
C SER A 427 15.94 -18.42 1.08
N ASN A 428 16.51 -18.43 -0.13
CA ASN A 428 15.88 -18.89 -1.37
C ASN A 428 14.57 -18.17 -1.70
N ARG A 429 14.37 -16.97 -1.15
CA ARG A 429 13.18 -16.14 -1.42
C ARG A 429 13.52 -14.93 -2.29
N PRO A 430 12.55 -14.40 -3.05
CA PRO A 430 12.69 -13.07 -3.65
C PRO A 430 13.03 -12.04 -2.57
N ARG A 431 13.90 -11.08 -2.89
CA ARG A 431 14.45 -10.14 -1.90
C ARG A 431 13.38 -9.30 -1.20
N TYR A 432 12.26 -9.02 -1.88
CA TYR A 432 11.13 -8.27 -1.30
C TYR A 432 10.47 -8.99 -0.11
N GLN A 433 10.59 -10.32 -0.05
CA GLN A 433 10.05 -11.12 1.06
C GLN A 433 10.97 -11.10 2.29
N GLU A 434 12.24 -10.77 2.13
CA GLU A 434 13.23 -10.82 3.21
C GLU A 434 13.04 -9.71 4.24
N ALA A 435 13.47 -10.01 5.46
CA ALA A 435 13.62 -9.02 6.52
C ALA A 435 14.55 -7.87 6.12
N ALA A 436 14.29 -6.68 6.67
CA ALA A 436 15.01 -5.44 6.38
C ALA A 436 16.52 -5.59 6.53
N ARG A 437 16.98 -6.29 7.57
CA ARG A 437 18.43 -6.44 7.83
C ARG A 437 19.23 -6.97 6.65
N TYR A 438 18.65 -7.84 5.82
CA TYR A 438 19.34 -8.44 4.67
C TYR A 438 19.38 -7.49 3.49
N TYR A 439 18.26 -6.81 3.21
CA TYR A 439 18.21 -5.79 2.18
C TYR A 439 19.14 -4.62 2.53
N LEU A 440 19.15 -4.17 3.78
CA LEU A 440 20.03 -3.09 4.24
C LEU A 440 21.52 -3.46 4.10
N GLN A 441 21.89 -4.73 4.32
CA GLN A 441 23.23 -5.20 4.01
C GLN A 441 23.53 -5.11 2.50
N TYR A 442 22.64 -5.63 1.66
CA TYR A 442 22.81 -5.60 0.21
C TYR A 442 22.82 -4.17 -0.36
N ALA A 443 22.04 -3.27 0.24
CA ALA A 443 21.96 -1.84 -0.08
C ALA A 443 23.13 -1.02 0.51
N GLY A 444 24.10 -1.67 1.14
CA GLY A 444 25.36 -1.05 1.56
C GLY A 444 25.31 -0.25 2.85
N MET A 445 24.28 -0.45 3.70
CA MET A 445 24.27 0.19 5.01
C MET A 445 25.40 -0.33 5.90
N PRO A 446 25.98 0.47 6.81
CA PRO A 446 27.05 0.00 7.69
C PRO A 446 26.56 -1.03 8.72
N ASP A 447 27.38 -2.06 8.98
CA ASP A 447 26.98 -3.28 9.68
C ASP A 447 26.43 -3.07 11.11
N SER A 448 27.33 -2.86 12.06
CA SER A 448 27.08 -2.80 13.49
C SER A 448 26.45 -1.48 13.91
N LEU A 449 26.40 -0.52 12.98
CA LEU A 449 25.77 0.78 13.12
C LEU A 449 24.28 0.75 12.74
N VAL A 450 23.89 0.00 11.71
CA VAL A 450 22.52 0.04 11.16
C VAL A 450 21.80 -1.31 11.27
N TYR A 451 22.33 -2.40 10.70
CA TYR A 451 21.56 -3.63 10.49
C TYR A 451 21.95 -4.84 11.34
N SER A 452 23.11 -4.82 12.01
CA SER A 452 23.61 -5.89 12.89
C SER A 452 23.96 -5.31 14.26
N ILE A 453 22.96 -4.68 14.89
CA ILE A 453 23.20 -3.79 16.04
C ILE A 453 23.23 -4.55 17.38
N ASN A 454 22.74 -5.79 17.41
CA ASN A 454 22.59 -6.61 18.61
C ASN A 454 23.73 -7.63 18.83
N LYS A 455 24.95 -7.38 18.33
CA LYS A 455 26.11 -8.29 18.50
C LYS A 455 26.46 -8.58 19.97
N ASP A 456 26.16 -7.65 20.88
CA ASP A 456 26.40 -7.82 22.33
C ASP A 456 25.15 -8.32 23.09
N TYR A 457 24.08 -8.69 22.38
CA TYR A 457 22.83 -9.11 23.00
C TYR A 457 22.94 -10.53 23.57
N GLU A 458 22.51 -10.66 24.84
CA GLU A 458 22.33 -11.94 25.52
C GLU A 458 20.86 -12.16 25.90
N ALA A 459 20.26 -13.20 25.33
CA ALA A 459 18.89 -13.59 25.67
C ALA A 459 18.79 -14.33 27.02
N ASP A 460 17.74 -14.01 27.78
CA ASP A 460 17.39 -14.81 28.95
C ASP A 460 16.44 -15.96 28.57
N TYR A 461 16.99 -17.16 28.58
CA TYR A 461 16.25 -18.41 28.37
C TYR A 461 15.94 -19.17 29.67
N SER A 462 15.95 -18.49 30.83
CA SER A 462 15.72 -19.12 32.14
C SER A 462 14.43 -19.96 32.21
N ASN A 463 13.39 -19.58 31.46
CA ASN A 463 12.13 -20.32 31.33
C ASN A 463 12.22 -21.66 30.58
N ARG A 464 13.30 -21.93 29.83
CA ARG A 464 13.51 -23.18 29.07
C ARG A 464 14.19 -24.29 29.88
N GLY A 465 14.40 -24.10 31.17
CA GLY A 465 14.95 -25.13 32.06
C GLY A 465 16.32 -25.64 31.60
N LYS A 466 16.45 -26.96 31.40
CA LYS A 466 17.74 -27.59 31.03
C LYS A 466 18.26 -27.18 29.66
N ASP A 467 17.39 -26.72 28.76
CA ASP A 467 17.78 -26.30 27.41
C ASP A 467 18.24 -24.84 27.34
N ALA A 468 18.08 -24.06 28.42
CA ALA A 468 18.38 -22.63 28.45
C ALA A 468 19.78 -22.28 27.93
N ALA A 469 20.80 -23.04 28.37
CA ALA A 469 22.19 -22.83 27.96
C ALA A 469 22.41 -23.11 26.46
N LYS A 470 21.70 -24.10 25.91
CA LYS A 470 21.76 -24.46 24.49
C LYS A 470 21.17 -23.36 23.61
N PHE A 471 19.98 -22.85 23.95
CA PHE A 471 19.32 -21.76 23.22
C PHE A 471 20.13 -20.46 23.33
N ARG A 472 20.60 -20.11 24.53
CA ARG A 472 21.46 -18.94 24.75
C ARG A 472 22.72 -18.97 23.89
N LYS A 473 23.42 -20.12 23.83
CA LYS A 473 24.64 -20.27 23.02
C LYS A 473 24.38 -20.10 21.52
N LYS A 474 23.19 -20.46 21.03
CA LYS A 474 22.83 -20.33 19.62
C LYS A 474 22.49 -18.89 19.22
N GLU A 475 21.87 -18.12 20.12
CA GLU A 475 21.41 -16.76 19.80
C GLU A 475 22.39 -15.63 20.20
N ILE A 476 23.35 -15.88 21.09
CA ILE A 476 24.25 -14.82 21.60
C ILE A 476 24.92 -14.07 20.43
N GLY A 477 24.65 -12.77 20.34
CA GLY A 477 25.11 -11.90 19.26
C GLY A 477 24.57 -12.21 17.85
N LYS A 478 23.51 -13.01 17.72
CA LYS A 478 22.95 -13.53 16.46
C LYS A 478 21.43 -13.50 16.46
N THR A 479 20.82 -12.32 16.63
CA THR A 479 19.36 -12.18 16.78
C THR A 479 18.76 -11.43 15.58
N ASP A 480 18.59 -12.16 14.49
CA ASP A 480 18.12 -11.64 13.20
C ASP A 480 16.77 -10.97 13.27
N TYR A 481 15.87 -11.56 14.04
CA TYR A 481 14.56 -10.99 14.26
C TYR A 481 14.65 -9.60 14.90
N LYS A 482 15.53 -9.44 15.88
CA LYS A 482 15.72 -8.13 16.55
C LYS A 482 16.44 -7.15 15.65
N ASP A 483 17.45 -7.62 14.93
CA ASP A 483 18.15 -6.84 13.94
C ASP A 483 17.21 -6.37 12.81
N ASP A 484 16.20 -7.17 12.43
CA ASP A 484 15.17 -6.77 11.48
C ASP A 484 14.42 -5.50 11.92
N TYR A 485 13.63 -5.57 12.99
CA TYR A 485 12.77 -4.43 13.36
C TYR A 485 13.55 -3.26 13.97
N MET A 486 14.68 -3.52 14.63
CA MET A 486 15.46 -2.44 15.25
C MET A 486 16.29 -1.66 14.23
N SER A 487 16.74 -2.30 13.15
CA SER A 487 17.55 -1.66 12.12
C SER A 487 16.83 -0.52 11.41
N ARG A 488 15.51 -0.60 11.25
CA ARG A 488 14.72 0.38 10.50
C ARG A 488 14.83 1.79 11.09
N GLY A 489 14.82 1.91 12.43
CA GLY A 489 14.99 3.20 13.07
C GLY A 489 16.41 3.74 12.98
N GLU A 490 17.42 2.87 13.10
CA GLU A 490 18.82 3.26 12.88
C GLU A 490 19.10 3.60 11.42
N TRP A 491 18.40 2.96 10.48
CA TRP A 491 18.46 3.27 9.05
C TRP A 491 17.90 4.66 8.78
N VAL A 492 16.76 5.05 9.35
CA VAL A 492 16.23 6.42 9.25
C VAL A 492 17.25 7.44 9.76
N ASP A 493 17.85 7.17 10.92
CA ASP A 493 18.88 8.02 11.50
C ASP A 493 20.14 8.11 10.59
N TYR A 494 20.53 7.00 9.94
CA TYR A 494 21.65 6.97 8.99
C TYR A 494 21.35 7.69 7.67
N LEU A 495 20.11 7.63 7.18
CA LEU A 495 19.67 8.39 6.01
C LEU A 495 19.95 9.88 6.22
N ILE A 496 19.66 10.40 7.41
CA ILE A 496 19.84 11.81 7.74
C ILE A 496 21.32 12.12 8.03
N GLY A 497 21.97 11.33 8.89
CA GLY A 497 23.33 11.61 9.35
C GLY A 497 23.38 12.72 10.40
N ASP A 498 24.54 13.33 10.57
CA ASP A 498 24.85 14.32 11.61
C ASP A 498 23.85 15.50 11.62
N PRO A 499 23.26 15.89 12.78
CA PRO A 499 23.42 15.34 14.14
C PRO A 499 22.40 14.26 14.52
N ALA A 500 21.64 13.76 13.55
CA ALA A 500 20.61 12.74 13.72
C ALA A 500 21.08 11.32 13.37
N GLY A 501 22.39 11.06 13.36
CA GLY A 501 22.95 9.74 13.03
C GLY A 501 22.55 8.63 14.01
N PRO A 502 22.81 7.35 13.68
CA PRO A 502 22.40 6.21 14.49
C PRO A 502 22.91 6.27 15.94
N THR A 503 22.26 5.56 16.86
CA THR A 503 22.52 5.57 18.30
C THR A 503 23.99 5.35 18.66
N LYS A 504 24.70 4.47 17.94
CA LYS A 504 26.12 4.16 18.19
C LYS A 504 27.07 5.24 17.66
N ASN A 505 26.63 6.07 16.71
CA ASN A 505 27.41 7.21 16.19
C ASN A 505 26.48 8.34 15.70
N PRO A 506 26.00 9.21 16.62
CA PRO A 506 25.08 10.29 16.27
C PRO A 506 25.64 11.34 15.30
N THR A 507 26.97 11.47 15.23
CA THR A 507 27.67 12.45 14.37
C THR A 507 28.21 11.81 13.09
N VAL A 508 27.73 10.62 12.70
CA VAL A 508 28.12 10.04 11.41
C VAL A 508 27.58 10.91 10.27
N LYS A 509 28.38 11.13 9.23
CA LYS A 509 27.97 11.91 8.04
C LYS A 509 26.63 11.43 7.44
N GLY A 510 26.39 10.12 7.47
CA GLY A 510 25.19 9.49 6.93
C GLY A 510 25.00 9.76 5.44
N LEU A 511 23.76 9.65 4.96
CA LEU A 511 23.43 9.87 3.54
C LEU A 511 22.92 11.28 3.23
N ARG A 512 22.79 12.15 4.24
CA ARG A 512 22.35 13.56 4.10
C ARG A 512 20.97 13.73 3.46
N ILE A 513 20.11 12.72 3.58
CA ILE A 513 18.73 12.77 3.10
C ILE A 513 17.84 13.34 4.22
N PRO A 514 17.15 14.48 3.99
CA PRO A 514 16.39 15.15 5.04
C PRO A 514 15.01 14.51 5.25
N VAL A 515 14.96 13.38 5.94
CA VAL A 515 13.70 12.66 6.22
C VAL A 515 12.75 13.51 7.08
N ASP A 516 11.54 13.78 6.59
CA ASP A 516 10.53 14.61 7.29
C ASP A 516 9.74 13.81 8.34
N MET A 517 9.49 12.53 8.07
CA MET A 517 8.78 11.63 8.97
C MET A 517 9.03 10.15 8.62
N ALA A 518 8.70 9.27 9.56
CA ALA A 518 8.69 7.83 9.34
C ALA A 518 7.35 7.18 9.67
N LEU A 519 6.98 6.12 8.94
CA LEU A 519 5.80 5.30 9.18
C LEU A 519 6.16 3.81 9.14
N ALA A 520 5.97 3.14 10.27
CA ALA A 520 5.96 1.69 10.37
C ALA A 520 4.53 1.18 10.22
N PHE A 521 4.22 0.49 9.12
CA PHE A 521 2.89 -0.04 8.85
C PHE A 521 2.81 -1.53 9.21
N HIS A 522 2.04 -1.84 10.25
CA HIS A 522 1.83 -3.18 10.79
C HIS A 522 0.33 -3.52 10.93
N THR A 523 0.07 -4.78 11.26
CA THR A 523 -1.22 -5.24 11.79
C THR A 523 -1.01 -6.08 13.05
N ASP A 524 -1.95 -6.02 13.99
CA ASP A 524 -1.86 -6.73 15.26
C ASP A 524 -2.22 -8.21 15.09
N ALA A 525 -2.05 -9.02 16.14
CA ALA A 525 -2.35 -10.46 16.16
C ALA A 525 -3.35 -10.85 17.28
N GLY A 526 -4.20 -9.92 17.70
CA GLY A 526 -5.32 -10.20 18.59
C GLY A 526 -6.44 -11.03 17.94
N PHE A 527 -7.27 -11.69 18.74
CA PHE A 527 -8.50 -12.33 18.26
C PHE A 527 -9.61 -12.18 19.31
N THR A 528 -10.87 -12.33 18.88
CA THR A 528 -12.02 -12.39 19.79
C THR A 528 -12.83 -13.65 19.53
N PRO A 529 -13.42 -14.30 20.56
CA PRO A 529 -14.14 -15.56 20.36
C PRO A 529 -15.33 -15.49 19.38
N ASN A 530 -15.87 -14.29 19.15
CA ASN A 530 -17.00 -14.02 18.26
C ASN A 530 -16.61 -13.20 17.02
N ASP A 531 -15.31 -13.00 16.76
CA ASP A 531 -14.80 -12.09 15.73
C ASP A 531 -15.49 -10.72 15.70
N SER A 532 -15.75 -10.13 16.87
CA SER A 532 -16.00 -8.69 16.91
C SER A 532 -14.75 -7.93 16.43
N ILE A 533 -14.97 -6.81 15.76
CA ILE A 533 -13.89 -6.00 15.20
C ILE A 533 -12.94 -5.52 16.30
N ILE A 534 -11.66 -5.88 16.17
CA ILE A 534 -10.60 -5.43 17.08
C ILE A 534 -10.19 -4.01 16.74
N GLY A 535 -9.99 -3.72 15.45
CA GLY A 535 -9.77 -2.39 14.93
C GLY A 535 -8.37 -1.82 15.20
N SER A 536 -8.24 -0.51 15.01
CA SER A 536 -6.93 0.14 14.79
C SER A 536 -6.30 0.65 16.07
N LEU A 537 -5.07 0.24 16.34
CA LEU A 537 -4.16 0.74 17.39
C LEU A 537 -3.07 1.59 16.72
N ALA A 538 -2.53 2.57 17.44
CA ALA A 538 -1.37 3.30 16.97
C ALA A 538 -0.40 3.60 18.11
N ILE A 539 0.89 3.64 17.77
CA ILE A 539 1.98 3.75 18.73
C ILE A 539 2.90 4.89 18.27
N TYR A 540 3.30 5.71 19.23
CA TYR A 540 4.31 6.76 19.09
C TYR A 540 5.22 6.75 20.31
N SER A 541 6.29 7.53 20.27
CA SER A 541 7.13 7.77 21.44
C SER A 541 7.50 9.24 21.60
N THR A 542 7.51 9.70 22.85
CA THR A 542 8.04 11.01 23.25
C THR A 542 9.19 10.90 24.25
N THR A 543 9.63 9.67 24.59
CA THR A 543 10.41 9.40 25.81
C THR A 543 11.87 9.02 25.55
N ARG A 544 12.39 9.20 24.33
CA ARG A 544 13.79 8.91 24.00
C ARG A 544 14.69 10.08 24.39
N ASP A 545 15.73 9.86 25.20
CA ASP A 545 16.80 10.82 25.50
C ASP A 545 16.30 12.22 25.98
N GLU A 546 16.05 13.14 25.05
CA GLU A 546 15.60 14.53 25.27
C GLU A 546 14.16 14.77 24.80
N ASP A 547 13.53 15.89 25.18
CA ASP A 547 12.16 16.24 24.77
C ASP A 547 12.03 16.62 23.27
N TYR A 548 13.16 16.86 22.60
CA TYR A 548 13.25 17.34 21.23
C TYR A 548 14.01 16.34 20.34
N PHE A 549 13.70 16.37 19.05
CA PHE A 549 14.52 15.78 18.00
C PHE A 549 15.77 16.64 17.74
N PRO A 550 16.83 16.11 17.11
CA PRO A 550 18.06 16.85 16.83
C PRO A 550 17.87 18.13 16.01
N ASN A 551 16.81 18.21 15.21
CA ASN A 551 16.44 19.44 14.47
C ASN A 551 15.75 20.50 15.36
N GLY A 552 15.56 20.26 16.66
CA GLY A 552 14.86 21.16 17.59
C GLY A 552 13.33 21.07 17.53
N GLN A 553 12.75 20.13 16.81
CA GLN A 553 11.31 19.86 16.81
C GLN A 553 10.92 19.03 18.04
N SER A 554 9.85 19.42 18.73
CA SER A 554 9.32 18.68 19.88
C SER A 554 8.85 17.28 19.48
N LYS A 555 9.17 16.27 20.31
CA LYS A 555 8.74 14.88 20.06
C LYS A 555 7.24 14.68 20.13
N TRP A 556 6.49 15.63 20.69
CA TRP A 556 5.03 15.65 20.63
C TRP A 556 4.49 15.73 19.18
N ALA A 557 5.32 16.12 18.20
CA ALA A 557 5.00 16.00 16.78
C ALA A 557 4.67 14.55 16.37
N SER A 558 5.29 13.52 16.97
CA SER A 558 4.94 12.11 16.74
C SER A 558 3.53 11.76 17.20
N ARG A 559 3.07 12.40 18.28
CA ARG A 559 1.67 12.25 18.74
C ARG A 559 0.72 12.93 17.77
N ASP A 560 1.05 14.14 17.31
CA ASP A 560 0.24 14.89 16.34
C ASP A 560 0.07 14.09 15.04
N LEU A 561 1.17 13.56 14.49
CA LEU A 561 1.19 12.64 13.35
C LEU A 561 0.23 11.46 13.57
N THR A 562 0.37 10.80 14.72
CA THR A 562 -0.42 9.61 15.08
C THR A 562 -1.92 9.91 15.21
N ASP A 563 -2.30 11.02 15.86
CA ASP A 563 -3.71 11.43 15.98
C ASP A 563 -4.32 11.72 14.61
N ILE A 564 -3.64 12.54 13.80
CA ILE A 564 -4.14 12.94 12.48
C ILE A 564 -4.37 11.72 11.59
N ILE A 565 -3.38 10.81 11.48
CA ILE A 565 -3.49 9.61 10.64
C ILE A 565 -4.54 8.65 11.19
N GLN A 566 -4.47 8.26 12.46
CA GLN A 566 -5.38 7.25 13.00
C GLN A 566 -6.83 7.78 13.02
N SER A 567 -7.04 9.08 13.25
CA SER A 567 -8.37 9.70 13.17
C SER A 567 -8.91 9.67 11.74
N GLN A 568 -8.10 10.00 10.74
CA GLN A 568 -8.49 9.93 9.33
C GLN A 568 -8.87 8.49 8.93
N VAL A 569 -8.00 7.52 9.23
CA VAL A 569 -8.21 6.09 8.92
C VAL A 569 -9.49 5.56 9.54
N VAL A 570 -9.68 5.74 10.86
CA VAL A 570 -10.88 5.24 11.54
C VAL A 570 -12.16 5.90 11.03
N GLN A 571 -12.13 7.21 10.72
CA GLN A 571 -13.30 7.89 10.19
C GLN A 571 -13.70 7.36 8.82
N ASP A 572 -12.73 7.13 7.93
CA ASP A 572 -13.00 6.64 6.58
C ASP A 572 -13.49 5.18 6.62
N ILE A 573 -12.90 4.32 7.45
CA ILE A 573 -13.41 2.94 7.67
C ILE A 573 -14.86 2.96 8.14
N ARG A 574 -15.19 3.77 9.16
CA ARG A 574 -16.56 3.86 9.69
C ARG A 574 -17.56 4.36 8.67
N LYS A 575 -17.14 5.27 7.80
CA LYS A 575 -18.00 5.82 6.75
C LYS A 575 -18.21 4.86 5.59
N LYS A 576 -17.24 4.00 5.24
CA LYS A 576 -17.32 3.16 4.04
C LYS A 576 -17.58 1.68 4.30
N TYR A 577 -17.10 1.14 5.42
CA TYR A 577 -17.04 -0.31 5.65
C TYR A 577 -17.74 -0.72 6.94
N GLU A 578 -17.26 -0.27 8.10
CA GLU A 578 -17.72 -0.80 9.39
C GLU A 578 -17.99 0.34 10.38
N PRO A 579 -19.26 0.78 10.54
CA PRO A 579 -19.62 1.92 11.38
C PRO A 579 -19.17 1.78 12.84
N LYS A 580 -19.02 0.55 13.33
CA LYS A 580 -18.58 0.22 14.68
C LYS A 580 -17.08 -0.11 14.74
N TRP A 581 -16.30 0.24 13.72
CA TRP A 581 -14.87 -0.03 13.71
C TRP A 581 -14.21 0.55 14.96
N THR A 582 -13.56 -0.31 15.73
CA THR A 582 -13.02 0.04 17.03
C THR A 582 -11.82 0.96 16.86
N ARG A 583 -11.86 2.11 17.53
CA ARG A 583 -10.69 2.98 17.70
C ARG A 583 -9.96 2.55 18.98
N ARG A 584 -8.83 1.88 18.84
CA ARG A 584 -7.96 1.56 19.99
C ARG A 584 -7.04 2.75 20.29
N GLY A 585 -6.26 2.62 21.35
CA GLY A 585 -5.51 3.75 21.91
C GLY A 585 -4.36 4.26 21.04
N MET A 586 -3.98 5.51 21.25
CA MET A 586 -2.69 6.06 20.83
C MET A 586 -1.68 5.87 21.95
N TRP A 587 -0.81 4.87 21.85
CA TRP A 587 0.12 4.48 22.89
C TRP A 587 1.44 5.25 22.79
N ASN A 588 1.82 5.94 23.86
CA ASN A 588 3.17 6.46 24.06
C ASN A 588 4.06 5.35 24.64
N LYS A 589 4.79 4.62 23.79
CA LYS A 589 5.56 3.42 24.18
C LYS A 589 6.90 3.35 23.45
N GLN A 590 7.85 2.64 24.05
CA GLN A 590 9.20 2.45 23.52
C GLN A 590 9.29 1.25 22.56
N TYR A 591 8.36 1.14 21.62
CA TYR A 591 8.46 0.15 20.55
C TYR A 591 9.54 0.61 19.59
N SER A 592 10.51 -0.25 19.27
CA SER A 592 11.75 0.18 18.61
C SER A 592 11.52 1.02 17.36
N GLU A 593 10.56 0.64 16.51
CA GLU A 593 10.26 1.34 15.26
C GLU A 593 9.57 2.69 15.45
N ALA A 594 8.92 2.94 16.60
CA ALA A 594 8.37 4.25 16.97
C ALA A 594 9.28 5.07 17.90
N TYR A 595 10.24 4.41 18.54
CA TYR A 595 11.12 4.97 19.57
C TYR A 595 12.47 5.41 19.02
N ARG A 596 13.05 4.63 18.10
CA ARG A 596 14.40 4.89 17.58
C ARG A 596 14.45 6.07 16.62
N PRO A 597 13.63 6.19 15.57
CA PRO A 597 13.80 7.27 14.61
C PRO A 597 13.87 8.66 15.27
N LYS A 598 14.83 9.47 14.86
CA LYS A 598 15.03 10.84 15.35
C LYS A 598 14.21 11.89 14.57
N VAL A 599 13.08 11.46 14.04
CA VAL A 599 12.09 12.27 13.31
C VAL A 599 10.68 11.90 13.78
N PRO A 600 9.66 12.74 13.53
CA PRO A 600 8.27 12.40 13.83
C PRO A 600 7.89 11.03 13.24
N THR A 601 7.44 10.11 14.10
CA THR A 601 7.23 8.71 13.71
C THR A 601 5.95 8.13 14.32
N MET A 602 5.27 7.32 13.52
CA MET A 602 4.13 6.50 13.92
C MET A 602 4.42 5.03 13.58
N LEU A 603 4.10 4.13 14.51
CA LEU A 603 3.85 2.72 14.22
C LEU A 603 2.35 2.49 14.24
N SER A 604 1.82 2.00 13.14
CA SER A 604 0.40 1.72 12.97
C SER A 604 0.11 0.24 13.07
N GLU A 605 -0.90 -0.11 13.86
CA GLU A 605 -1.46 -1.46 13.96
C GLU A 605 -2.88 -1.38 13.39
N LEU A 606 -3.00 -1.47 12.06
CA LEU A 606 -4.23 -1.09 11.35
C LEU A 606 -5.46 -1.90 11.79
N LEU A 607 -5.30 -3.20 11.88
CA LEU A 607 -6.34 -4.18 12.20
C LEU A 607 -5.69 -5.40 12.83
N SER A 608 -6.48 -6.41 13.19
CA SER A 608 -5.92 -7.66 13.70
C SER A 608 -5.90 -8.80 12.70
N HIS A 609 -4.70 -9.25 12.33
CA HIS A 609 -4.43 -10.30 11.35
C HIS A 609 -4.94 -11.69 11.78
N HIS A 610 -5.08 -11.91 13.10
CA HIS A 610 -5.57 -13.18 13.66
C HIS A 610 -7.09 -13.16 13.96
N ASN A 611 -7.82 -12.11 13.57
CA ASN A 611 -9.27 -11.98 13.78
C ASN A 611 -9.98 -12.01 12.42
N PHE A 612 -10.85 -12.99 12.17
CA PHE A 612 -11.42 -13.19 10.83
C PHE A 612 -12.26 -11.98 10.36
N ALA A 613 -13.03 -11.33 11.23
CA ALA A 613 -13.83 -10.17 10.83
C ALA A 613 -12.98 -8.97 10.41
N ASP A 614 -11.80 -8.79 11.03
CA ASP A 614 -10.84 -7.77 10.62
C ASP A 614 -10.23 -8.15 9.26
N MET A 615 -9.78 -9.40 9.11
CA MET A 615 -9.18 -9.90 7.86
C MET A 615 -10.16 -9.96 6.69
N TYR A 616 -11.44 -10.25 6.93
CA TYR A 616 -12.48 -10.20 5.90
C TYR A 616 -12.57 -8.82 5.25
N GLN A 617 -12.48 -7.74 6.05
CA GLN A 617 -12.40 -6.39 5.52
C GLN A 617 -11.04 -6.15 4.83
N GLY A 618 -9.94 -6.54 5.47
CA GLY A 618 -8.59 -6.31 4.98
C GLY A 618 -8.29 -6.95 3.62
N MET A 619 -8.88 -8.12 3.34
CA MET A 619 -8.62 -8.86 2.11
C MET A 619 -9.27 -8.22 0.87
N ASP A 620 -10.24 -7.30 1.03
CA ASP A 620 -10.89 -6.59 -0.06
C ASP A 620 -9.93 -5.54 -0.68
N PRO A 621 -9.54 -5.65 -1.96
CA PRO A 621 -8.69 -4.65 -2.61
C PRO A 621 -9.26 -3.22 -2.55
N LYS A 622 -10.58 -3.05 -2.53
CA LYS A 622 -11.21 -1.73 -2.34
C LYS A 622 -10.89 -1.17 -0.96
N PHE A 623 -10.95 -2.02 0.07
CA PHE A 623 -10.55 -1.64 1.43
C PHE A 623 -9.07 -1.25 1.46
N LYS A 624 -8.19 -2.04 0.84
CA LYS A 624 -6.76 -1.69 0.73
C LYS A 624 -6.54 -0.32 0.10
N PHE A 625 -7.20 -0.03 -1.02
CA PHE A 625 -7.12 1.27 -1.70
C PHE A 625 -7.61 2.41 -0.81
N ASP A 626 -8.82 2.29 -0.25
CA ASP A 626 -9.46 3.36 0.51
C ASP A 626 -8.72 3.67 1.82
N ILE A 627 -8.18 2.65 2.48
CA ILE A 627 -7.45 2.83 3.74
C ILE A 627 -6.06 3.39 3.45
N SER A 628 -5.37 2.92 2.41
CA SER A 628 -4.12 3.51 1.96
C SER A 628 -4.29 4.99 1.61
N ARG A 629 -5.40 5.35 0.96
CA ARG A 629 -5.79 6.74 0.70
C ARG A 629 -6.01 7.52 2.00
N ALA A 630 -6.59 6.92 3.04
CA ALA A 630 -6.74 7.57 4.34
C ALA A 630 -5.39 7.83 5.04
N TYR A 631 -4.42 6.91 4.94
CA TYR A 631 -3.05 7.15 5.40
C TYR A 631 -2.40 8.30 4.65
N TYR A 632 -2.47 8.30 3.30
CA TYR A 632 -1.99 9.40 2.47
C TYR A 632 -2.59 10.75 2.90
N LYS A 633 -3.92 10.83 3.04
CA LYS A 633 -4.62 12.05 3.51
C LYS A 633 -4.09 12.52 4.86
N GLY A 634 -3.88 11.60 5.81
CA GLY A 634 -3.35 11.91 7.13
C GLY A 634 -1.91 12.43 7.11
N ILE A 635 -1.03 11.76 6.34
CA ILE A 635 0.37 12.18 6.13
C ILE A 635 0.43 13.58 5.51
N LEU A 636 -0.34 13.82 4.45
CA LEU A 636 -0.40 15.12 3.79
C LEU A 636 -0.87 16.22 4.75
N LYS A 637 -1.91 15.98 5.54
CA LYS A 637 -2.42 16.93 6.54
C LYS A 637 -1.36 17.24 7.61
N PHE A 638 -0.67 16.21 8.09
CA PHE A 638 0.43 16.38 9.04
C PHE A 638 1.55 17.23 8.45
N LEU A 639 2.15 16.83 7.33
CA LEU A 639 3.28 17.53 6.73
C LEU A 639 2.92 18.96 6.31
N SER A 640 1.74 19.18 5.74
CA SER A 640 1.28 20.54 5.40
C SER A 640 1.11 21.42 6.64
N SER A 641 0.65 20.85 7.75
CA SER A 641 0.57 21.58 9.03
C SER A 641 1.95 21.89 9.62
N GLN A 642 2.95 21.05 9.38
CA GLN A 642 4.34 21.30 9.80
C GLN A 642 4.94 22.50 9.06
N ASP A 643 4.62 22.63 7.78
CA ASP A 643 5.10 23.72 6.91
C ASP A 643 4.25 25.00 7.02
N GLY A 644 3.12 24.96 7.76
CA GLY A 644 2.19 26.09 7.84
C GLY A 644 1.49 26.43 6.51
N ARG A 645 1.30 25.44 5.63
CA ARG A 645 0.72 25.60 4.30
C ARG A 645 -0.64 24.90 4.16
N ASN A 646 -1.40 25.34 3.15
CA ASN A 646 -2.60 24.63 2.72
C ASN A 646 -2.23 23.31 2.04
N TYR A 647 -3.18 22.37 2.00
CA TYR A 647 -3.04 21.08 1.35
C TYR A 647 -4.12 20.87 0.30
N MET A 648 -3.83 20.01 -0.67
CA MET A 648 -4.80 19.50 -1.64
C MET A 648 -4.56 18.01 -1.83
N VAL A 649 -5.61 17.20 -1.72
CA VAL A 649 -5.51 15.75 -1.94
C VAL A 649 -5.64 15.45 -3.43
N GLN A 650 -4.92 14.45 -3.92
CA GLN A 650 -5.05 13.96 -5.30
C GLN A 650 -6.49 13.62 -5.67
N PRO A 651 -6.93 13.84 -6.92
CA PRO A 651 -8.24 13.39 -7.38
C PRO A 651 -8.37 11.86 -7.36
N LEU A 652 -9.61 11.36 -7.49
CA LEU A 652 -9.86 9.95 -7.77
C LEU A 652 -9.66 9.65 -9.27
N PRO A 653 -9.43 8.38 -9.66
CA PRO A 653 -9.40 7.98 -11.08
C PRO A 653 -10.66 8.43 -11.81
N VAL A 654 -10.53 8.72 -13.11
CA VAL A 654 -11.67 9.08 -13.95
C VAL A 654 -12.56 7.87 -14.21
N ASP A 655 -13.80 8.14 -14.58
CA ASP A 655 -14.85 7.13 -14.80
C ASP A 655 -15.54 7.39 -16.16
N HIS A 656 -16.35 6.46 -16.65
CA HIS A 656 -17.08 6.50 -17.92
C HIS A 656 -16.16 6.75 -19.11
N PHE A 657 -14.98 6.11 -19.10
CA PHE A 657 -14.01 6.29 -20.17
C PHE A 657 -14.57 5.66 -21.46
N GLN A 658 -14.42 6.34 -22.59
CA GLN A 658 -14.86 5.83 -23.89
C GLN A 658 -14.03 6.36 -25.04
N ILE A 659 -13.94 5.54 -26.10
CA ILE A 659 -13.35 5.90 -27.38
C ILE A 659 -14.47 5.96 -28.43
N ARG A 660 -14.57 7.09 -29.15
CA ARG A 660 -15.48 7.24 -30.30
C ARG A 660 -14.69 7.51 -31.57
N GLU A 661 -14.97 6.74 -32.62
CA GLU A 661 -14.43 7.02 -33.95
C GLU A 661 -15.25 8.12 -34.65
N THR A 662 -14.57 9.02 -35.34
CA THR A 662 -15.15 10.14 -36.09
C THR A 662 -14.46 10.26 -37.46
N GLU A 663 -15.02 11.06 -38.37
CA GLU A 663 -14.38 11.32 -39.67
C GLU A 663 -12.96 11.91 -39.56
N LYS A 664 -12.65 12.58 -38.44
CA LYS A 664 -11.37 13.29 -38.22
C LYS A 664 -10.35 12.49 -37.41
N GLY A 665 -10.69 11.29 -36.93
CA GLY A 665 -9.88 10.51 -35.99
C GLY A 665 -10.72 9.96 -34.85
N ILE A 666 -10.13 9.80 -33.67
CA ILE A 666 -10.83 9.34 -32.47
C ILE A 666 -10.98 10.44 -31.43
N VAL A 667 -12.05 10.34 -30.64
CA VAL A 667 -12.33 11.18 -29.48
C VAL A 667 -12.31 10.28 -28.25
N LEU A 668 -11.38 10.55 -27.35
CA LEU A 668 -11.33 10.01 -25.99
C LEU A 668 -12.16 10.90 -25.09
N SER A 669 -13.06 10.36 -24.27
CA SER A 669 -13.83 11.17 -23.30
C SER A 669 -14.10 10.40 -22.01
N TRP A 670 -14.19 11.10 -20.89
CA TRP A 670 -14.37 10.54 -19.55
C TRP A 670 -15.08 11.53 -18.63
N LYS A 671 -15.30 11.15 -17.37
CA LYS A 671 -15.87 12.01 -16.32
C LYS A 671 -14.97 12.09 -15.09
N PRO A 672 -14.89 13.26 -14.43
CA PRO A 672 -14.23 13.37 -13.13
C PRO A 672 -15.04 12.67 -12.04
N VAL A 673 -14.34 12.12 -11.04
CA VAL A 673 -14.95 11.46 -9.88
C VAL A 673 -14.77 12.31 -8.62
N ILE A 674 -15.87 12.54 -7.90
CA ILE A 674 -15.88 13.33 -6.66
C ILE A 674 -15.57 12.43 -5.46
N ASP A 675 -14.53 12.76 -4.68
CA ASP A 675 -14.28 12.13 -3.38
C ASP A 675 -15.20 12.74 -2.31
N GLN A 676 -16.29 12.02 -1.99
CA GLN A 676 -17.25 12.44 -0.97
C GLN A 676 -16.64 12.61 0.44
N LEU A 677 -15.45 12.06 0.69
CA LEU A 677 -14.75 12.16 1.98
C LEU A 677 -13.66 13.23 2.00
N GLU A 678 -13.32 13.84 0.86
CA GLU A 678 -12.25 14.83 0.77
C GLU A 678 -12.55 15.89 -0.29
N PRO A 679 -13.18 17.02 0.09
CA PRO A 679 -13.59 18.07 -0.83
C PRO A 679 -12.45 18.75 -1.60
N THR A 680 -11.20 18.63 -1.15
CA THR A 680 -10.04 19.20 -1.85
C THR A 680 -9.61 18.35 -3.06
N ALA A 681 -10.09 17.11 -3.19
CA ALA A 681 -9.69 16.16 -4.22
C ALA A 681 -10.40 16.37 -5.57
N VAL A 682 -10.52 17.62 -6.01
CA VAL A 682 -11.16 17.99 -7.28
C VAL A 682 -10.12 18.01 -8.40
N SER A 683 -10.45 17.44 -9.55
CA SER A 683 -9.62 17.47 -10.76
C SER A 683 -9.61 18.85 -11.42
N GLU A 684 -8.43 19.34 -11.81
CA GLU A 684 -8.23 20.60 -12.53
C GLU A 684 -7.85 20.36 -14.01
N SER A 685 -7.18 19.24 -14.30
CA SER A 685 -6.82 18.81 -15.65
C SER A 685 -6.65 17.28 -15.68
N TYR A 686 -6.25 16.73 -16.83
CA TYR A 686 -6.07 15.29 -17.00
C TYR A 686 -4.80 14.98 -17.78
N LYS A 687 -4.36 13.73 -17.70
CA LYS A 687 -3.22 13.23 -18.44
C LYS A 687 -3.59 11.96 -19.18
N VAL A 688 -3.39 11.96 -20.49
CA VAL A 688 -3.70 10.83 -21.38
C VAL A 688 -2.42 10.11 -21.73
N TYR A 689 -2.30 8.85 -21.31
CA TYR A 689 -1.18 7.97 -21.64
C TYR A 689 -1.53 7.10 -22.83
N THR A 690 -0.55 6.87 -23.72
CA THR A 690 -0.72 6.02 -24.91
C THR A 690 0.26 4.86 -24.89
N ARG A 691 -0.23 3.66 -25.18
CA ARG A 691 0.57 2.48 -25.53
C ARG A 691 0.25 2.08 -26.96
N ILE A 692 1.28 1.71 -27.72
CA ILE A 692 1.14 1.17 -29.08
C ILE A 692 1.47 -0.33 -29.02
N GLU A 693 0.58 -1.15 -29.57
CA GLU A 693 0.72 -2.61 -29.57
C GLU A 693 0.96 -3.16 -28.15
N ASP A 694 1.84 -4.15 -28.00
CA ASP A 694 2.26 -4.73 -26.74
C ASP A 694 3.42 -3.96 -26.08
N GLY A 695 3.67 -2.70 -26.48
CA GLY A 695 4.72 -1.85 -25.92
C GLY A 695 4.44 -1.35 -24.49
N GLY A 696 5.21 -0.35 -24.04
CA GLY A 696 4.94 0.36 -22.78
C GLY A 696 4.05 1.60 -22.98
N PHE A 697 3.49 2.13 -21.90
CA PHE A 697 2.87 3.46 -21.91
C PHE A 697 3.93 4.56 -21.99
N ASP A 698 3.64 5.62 -22.75
CA ASP A 698 4.44 6.84 -22.82
C ASP A 698 4.38 7.68 -21.53
N ASN A 699 4.95 8.89 -21.55
CA ASN A 699 4.90 9.82 -20.41
C ASN A 699 3.56 10.56 -20.27
N GLY A 700 2.61 10.33 -21.18
CA GLY A 700 1.33 10.99 -21.25
C GLY A 700 1.36 12.44 -21.73
N ILE A 701 0.21 12.92 -22.17
CA ILE A 701 -0.03 14.30 -22.61
C ILE A 701 -1.06 14.93 -21.70
N VAL A 702 -0.76 16.11 -21.16
CA VAL A 702 -1.69 16.87 -20.31
C VAL A 702 -2.74 17.56 -21.17
N VAL A 703 -4.00 17.42 -20.78
CA VAL A 703 -5.16 18.00 -21.45
C VAL A 703 -6.06 18.72 -20.44
N PRO A 704 -6.62 19.88 -20.78
CA PRO A 704 -7.37 20.70 -19.84
C PRO A 704 -8.81 20.21 -19.61
N ASN A 705 -9.35 19.42 -20.54
CA ASN A 705 -10.76 19.01 -20.55
C ASN A 705 -10.88 17.50 -20.44
N SER A 706 -12.08 17.03 -20.10
CA SER A 706 -12.41 15.60 -20.04
C SER A 706 -12.65 14.95 -21.41
N GLU A 707 -12.02 15.51 -22.44
CA GLU A 707 -12.07 15.05 -23.82
C GLU A 707 -10.73 15.34 -24.52
N TYR A 708 -10.25 14.40 -25.35
CA TYR A 708 -9.05 14.56 -26.15
C TYR A 708 -9.21 13.93 -27.54
N ILE A 709 -8.76 14.65 -28.58
CA ILE A 709 -8.92 14.25 -29.98
C ILE A 709 -7.57 13.80 -30.54
N ILE A 710 -7.54 12.61 -31.14
CA ILE A 710 -6.35 12.03 -31.79
C ILE A 710 -6.66 11.78 -33.26
N THR A 711 -5.83 12.31 -34.16
CA THR A 711 -6.13 12.34 -35.62
C THR A 711 -5.25 11.39 -36.45
N ASN A 712 -4.21 10.80 -35.86
CA ASN A 712 -3.12 10.12 -36.57
C ASN A 712 -2.97 8.62 -36.23
N CYS A 713 -4.05 7.94 -35.87
CA CYS A 713 -4.05 6.49 -35.67
C CYS A 713 -3.89 5.74 -37.01
N LYS A 714 -2.91 4.84 -37.09
CA LYS A 714 -2.66 4.02 -38.28
C LYS A 714 -3.64 2.83 -38.36
N PRO A 715 -4.18 2.50 -39.55
CA PRO A 715 -4.91 1.26 -39.77
C PRO A 715 -4.09 0.03 -39.38
N GLY A 716 -4.77 -0.96 -38.78
CA GLY A 716 -4.14 -2.22 -38.37
C GLY A 716 -3.20 -2.13 -37.14
N VAL A 717 -3.08 -0.96 -36.51
CA VAL A 717 -2.28 -0.77 -35.30
C VAL A 717 -3.21 -0.57 -34.10
N ILE A 718 -2.95 -1.30 -33.02
CA ILE A 718 -3.69 -1.15 -31.76
C ILE A 718 -3.07 -0.03 -30.93
N TYR A 719 -3.91 0.92 -30.53
CA TYR A 719 -3.59 1.97 -29.58
C TYR A 719 -4.39 1.73 -28.31
N SER A 720 -3.71 1.67 -27.17
CA SER A 720 -4.32 1.57 -25.84
C SER A 720 -4.12 2.87 -25.08
N PHE A 721 -5.12 3.26 -24.31
CA PHE A 721 -5.14 4.52 -23.57
C PHE A 721 -5.53 4.30 -22.12
N LYS A 722 -4.94 5.09 -21.22
CA LYS A 722 -5.41 5.29 -19.86
C LYS A 722 -5.35 6.76 -19.51
N VAL A 723 -6.18 7.17 -18.56
CA VAL A 723 -6.30 8.57 -18.16
C VAL A 723 -6.15 8.70 -16.65
N THR A 724 -5.43 9.74 -16.23
CA THR A 724 -5.37 10.15 -14.82
C THR A 724 -5.88 11.58 -14.67
N ALA A 725 -6.50 11.88 -13.54
CA ALA A 725 -6.87 13.23 -13.15
C ALA A 725 -5.72 13.91 -12.39
N LEU A 726 -5.56 15.22 -12.59
CA LEU A 726 -4.51 16.05 -12.01
C LEU A 726 -5.10 17.22 -11.22
N ASN A 727 -4.45 17.58 -10.13
CA ASN A 727 -4.60 18.87 -9.45
C ASN A 727 -3.28 19.25 -8.75
N ASN A 728 -3.25 20.42 -8.11
CA ASN A 728 -2.07 20.89 -7.35
C ASN A 728 -1.65 20.00 -6.17
N GLY A 729 -2.44 18.98 -5.82
CA GLY A 729 -2.16 17.95 -4.82
C GLY A 729 -1.45 16.70 -5.37
N GLY A 730 -1.53 16.47 -6.68
CA GLY A 730 -0.90 15.33 -7.36
C GLY A 730 -1.72 14.72 -8.50
N GLU A 731 -1.33 13.51 -8.89
CA GLU A 731 -1.97 12.71 -9.93
C GLU A 731 -2.77 11.54 -9.34
N SER A 732 -3.95 11.22 -9.91
CA SER A 732 -4.76 10.08 -9.50
C SER A 732 -4.14 8.73 -9.89
N PHE A 733 -4.75 7.64 -9.43
CA PHE A 733 -4.53 6.32 -10.03
C PHE A 733 -5.08 6.28 -11.46
N ASP A 734 -4.62 5.29 -12.23
CA ASP A 734 -5.02 5.05 -13.61
C ASP A 734 -6.54 4.76 -13.70
N SER A 735 -7.19 5.21 -14.78
CA SER A 735 -8.45 4.61 -15.25
C SER A 735 -8.23 3.15 -15.69
N GLU A 736 -9.31 2.45 -16.03
CA GLU A 736 -9.20 1.27 -16.89
C GLU A 736 -8.51 1.59 -18.23
N ILE A 737 -8.03 0.55 -18.93
CA ILE A 737 -7.37 0.70 -20.21
C ILE A 737 -8.34 0.36 -21.33
N LEU A 738 -8.55 1.33 -22.23
CA LEU A 738 -9.34 1.15 -23.44
C LEU A 738 -8.44 1.08 -24.66
N ALA A 739 -8.88 0.37 -25.69
CA ALA A 739 -8.11 0.10 -26.89
C ALA A 739 -8.90 0.43 -28.17
N TYR A 740 -8.17 0.83 -29.20
CA TYR A 740 -8.69 1.15 -30.52
C TYR A 740 -7.80 0.58 -31.61
N CYS A 741 -8.42 0.05 -32.65
CA CYS A 741 -7.74 -0.28 -33.90
C CYS A 741 -8.60 0.17 -35.08
N LYS A 742 -8.04 1.03 -35.93
CA LYS A 742 -8.71 1.44 -37.16
C LYS A 742 -8.79 0.28 -38.16
N SER A 743 -9.96 0.06 -38.75
CA SER A 743 -10.15 -0.96 -39.79
C SER A 743 -9.34 -0.63 -41.05
N GLU A 744 -8.68 -1.63 -41.64
CA GLU A 744 -7.98 -1.49 -42.93
C GLU A 744 -8.95 -1.37 -44.12
N ASN A 745 -10.15 -1.96 -43.98
CA ASN A 745 -11.09 -2.15 -45.08
C ASN A 745 -12.31 -1.21 -44.99
N GLY A 746 -12.29 -0.24 -44.08
CA GLY A 746 -13.39 0.70 -43.85
C GLY A 746 -14.69 0.06 -43.32
N LYS A 747 -14.62 -1.19 -42.83
CA LYS A 747 -15.75 -1.84 -42.17
C LYS A 747 -16.06 -1.13 -40.86
N LYS A 748 -17.34 -1.12 -40.47
CA LYS A 748 -17.76 -0.68 -39.14
C LYS A 748 -16.98 -1.42 -38.05
N PRO A 749 -16.53 -0.73 -36.99
CA PRO A 749 -15.76 -1.37 -35.93
C PRO A 749 -16.62 -2.30 -35.08
N VAL A 750 -15.95 -3.27 -34.46
CA VAL A 750 -16.50 -3.99 -33.30
C VAL A 750 -16.49 -3.05 -32.10
N LEU A 751 -17.59 -3.02 -31.35
CA LEU A 751 -17.68 -2.32 -30.07
C LEU A 751 -17.33 -3.30 -28.96
N ILE A 752 -16.19 -3.08 -28.30
CA ILE A 752 -15.76 -3.86 -27.15
C ILE A 752 -16.13 -3.10 -25.87
N ILE A 753 -16.91 -3.71 -25.01
CA ILE A 753 -17.26 -3.15 -23.70
C ILE A 753 -16.46 -3.87 -22.64
N ASN A 754 -15.66 -3.10 -21.89
CA ASN A 754 -15.03 -3.63 -20.70
C ASN A 754 -16.02 -3.58 -19.54
N GLY A 755 -16.63 -4.72 -19.22
CA GLY A 755 -17.51 -4.88 -18.06
C GLY A 755 -16.89 -5.72 -16.96
N PHE A 756 -15.58 -5.97 -17.01
CA PHE A 756 -14.84 -6.64 -15.94
C PHE A 756 -14.05 -5.61 -15.13
N ASP A 757 -14.71 -4.97 -14.19
CA ASP A 757 -14.13 -4.02 -13.23
C ASP A 757 -13.99 -4.62 -11.83
N ARG A 758 -14.51 -5.84 -11.62
CA ARG A 758 -14.47 -6.55 -10.35
C ARG A 758 -13.05 -6.66 -9.78
N VAL A 759 -12.94 -6.17 -8.56
CA VAL A 759 -11.90 -6.48 -7.57
C VAL A 759 -12.56 -6.81 -6.24
N SER A 760 -12.19 -7.92 -5.61
CA SER A 760 -12.88 -8.42 -4.42
C SER A 760 -11.98 -9.25 -3.52
N ALA A 761 -12.38 -9.36 -2.25
CA ALA A 761 -11.84 -10.37 -1.35
C ALA A 761 -12.22 -11.79 -1.81
N PRO A 762 -11.50 -12.83 -1.33
CA PRO A 762 -11.93 -14.23 -1.47
C PRO A 762 -13.30 -14.47 -0.80
N GLN A 763 -14.02 -15.51 -1.24
CA GLN A 763 -15.31 -15.86 -0.63
C GLN A 763 -15.13 -16.25 0.83
N GLY A 764 -15.61 -15.40 1.74
CA GLY A 764 -15.66 -15.68 3.17
C GLY A 764 -17.00 -16.27 3.62
N PHE A 765 -17.00 -17.01 4.72
CA PHE A 765 -18.22 -17.42 5.44
C PHE A 765 -18.00 -17.40 6.95
N ASP A 766 -19.09 -17.27 7.70
CA ASP A 766 -19.12 -17.41 9.16
C ASP A 766 -20.49 -17.95 9.60
N ASP A 767 -20.51 -19.15 10.21
CA ASP A 767 -21.72 -19.75 10.79
C ASP A 767 -21.73 -19.74 12.33
N GLY A 768 -20.76 -19.07 12.94
CA GLY A 768 -20.53 -19.01 14.39
C GLY A 768 -19.77 -20.20 14.98
N LYS A 769 -19.58 -21.30 14.25
CA LYS A 769 -18.71 -22.43 14.63
C LYS A 769 -17.51 -22.56 13.71
N LEU A 770 -17.76 -22.45 12.41
CA LEU A 770 -16.78 -22.46 11.34
C LEU A 770 -16.74 -21.07 10.70
N ALA A 771 -15.54 -20.59 10.40
CA ALA A 771 -15.34 -19.34 9.67
C ALA A 771 -14.03 -19.33 8.90
N GLY A 772 -14.00 -18.65 7.76
CA GLY A 772 -12.80 -18.55 6.94
C GLY A 772 -13.07 -18.22 5.48
N PHE A 773 -12.00 -18.30 4.68
CA PHE A 773 -12.04 -18.11 3.22
C PHE A 773 -12.06 -19.45 2.49
N VAL A 774 -12.93 -19.56 1.49
CA VAL A 774 -13.12 -20.77 0.68
C VAL A 774 -12.74 -20.45 -0.76
N SER A 775 -11.44 -20.47 -1.03
CA SER A 775 -10.85 -20.20 -2.35
C SER A 775 -11.47 -21.05 -3.47
N SER A 776 -11.88 -22.29 -3.15
CA SER A 776 -12.52 -23.17 -4.13
C SER A 776 -13.87 -22.67 -4.64
N GLU A 777 -14.52 -21.74 -3.95
CA GLU A 777 -15.73 -21.07 -4.42
C GLU A 777 -15.42 -19.77 -5.18
N ASP A 778 -14.43 -19.00 -4.69
CA ASP A 778 -13.95 -17.74 -5.25
C ASP A 778 -12.65 -17.34 -4.55
N GLU A 779 -11.55 -17.26 -5.28
CA GLU A 779 -10.29 -16.73 -4.76
C GLU A 779 -10.32 -15.20 -4.58
N GLY A 780 -11.37 -14.55 -5.11
CA GLY A 780 -11.45 -13.11 -5.21
C GLY A 780 -10.56 -12.60 -6.33
N VAL A 781 -10.77 -11.34 -6.70
CA VAL A 781 -10.01 -10.72 -7.79
C VAL A 781 -9.15 -9.61 -7.23
N ALA A 782 -7.83 -9.79 -7.28
CA ALA A 782 -6.89 -8.78 -6.82
C ALA A 782 -6.83 -7.57 -7.77
N TYR A 783 -6.43 -6.40 -7.27
CA TYR A 783 -6.09 -5.26 -8.12
C TYR A 783 -4.73 -5.52 -8.79
N LYS A 784 -4.73 -5.81 -10.09
CA LYS A 784 -3.57 -6.21 -10.91
C LYS A 784 -2.92 -7.54 -10.51
N ARG A 785 -2.55 -7.72 -9.24
CA ARG A 785 -1.90 -8.93 -8.71
C ARG A 785 -2.02 -9.01 -7.18
N ASN A 786 -1.87 -10.22 -6.64
CA ASN A 786 -1.72 -10.49 -5.21
C ASN A 786 -0.32 -11.08 -4.96
N ILE A 787 0.46 -10.43 -4.08
CA ILE A 787 1.84 -10.84 -3.76
C ILE A 787 1.97 -11.53 -2.39
N ALA A 788 0.84 -11.74 -1.70
CA ALA A 788 0.78 -12.20 -0.31
C ALA A 788 -0.05 -13.48 -0.08
N TYR A 789 -0.57 -14.10 -1.14
CA TYR A 789 -1.28 -15.37 -1.01
C TYR A 789 -0.31 -16.52 -0.69
N VAL A 790 -0.52 -17.19 0.44
CA VAL A 790 0.36 -18.28 0.90
C VAL A 790 -0.18 -19.67 0.54
N GLY A 791 -1.49 -19.79 0.36
CA GLY A 791 -2.19 -21.04 0.06
C GLY A 791 -3.57 -21.10 0.74
N ASP A 792 -4.33 -22.15 0.45
CA ASP A 792 -5.71 -22.30 0.95
C ASP A 792 -5.78 -22.49 2.47
N GLN A 793 -6.85 -21.96 3.07
CA GLN A 793 -7.19 -22.24 4.46
C GLN A 793 -7.65 -23.69 4.60
N TYR A 794 -7.12 -24.42 5.59
CA TYR A 794 -7.53 -25.79 5.89
C TYR A 794 -8.17 -25.97 7.27
N ASP A 795 -8.00 -25.02 8.19
CA ASP A 795 -8.63 -25.06 9.52
C ASP A 795 -9.68 -23.96 9.66
N PHE A 796 -10.94 -24.36 9.63
CA PHE A 796 -12.09 -23.46 9.74
C PHE A 796 -12.72 -23.46 11.13
N ASP A 797 -12.31 -24.36 12.05
CA ASP A 797 -12.97 -24.49 13.35
C ASP A 797 -12.48 -23.42 14.32
N ARG A 798 -13.39 -22.55 14.77
CA ARG A 798 -13.13 -21.49 15.75
C ARG A 798 -12.63 -22.03 17.09
N LYS A 799 -12.81 -23.32 17.38
CA LYS A 799 -12.33 -23.98 18.61
C LYS A 799 -10.93 -24.56 18.48
N SER A 800 -10.37 -24.60 17.27
CA SER A 800 -8.99 -25.02 17.06
C SER A 800 -8.05 -24.09 17.83
N LYS A 801 -7.25 -24.68 18.73
CA LYS A 801 -6.39 -23.92 19.64
C LYS A 801 -5.13 -23.47 18.90
N TRP A 802 -4.78 -22.20 19.09
CA TRP A 802 -3.45 -21.72 18.79
C TRP A 802 -2.45 -22.32 19.79
N LEU A 803 -1.39 -22.96 19.28
CA LEU A 803 -0.29 -23.50 20.09
C LEU A 803 0.99 -22.69 19.90
N ASN A 804 1.31 -22.38 18.65
CA ASN A 804 2.42 -21.55 18.19
C ASN A 804 2.18 -21.17 16.72
N ASP A 805 3.12 -20.46 16.09
CA ASP A 805 2.95 -20.00 14.71
C ASP A 805 3.01 -21.12 13.65
N ASP A 806 3.61 -22.27 13.97
CA ASP A 806 3.58 -23.48 13.12
C ASP A 806 2.26 -24.27 13.27
N ALA A 807 1.51 -24.03 14.35
CA ALA A 807 0.27 -24.70 14.71
C ALA A 807 -0.75 -23.68 15.23
N SER A 808 -1.19 -22.81 14.33
CA SER A 808 -1.98 -21.61 14.64
C SER A 808 -3.45 -21.86 14.96
N GLY A 809 -4.00 -23.03 14.62
CA GLY A 809 -5.41 -23.35 14.86
C GLY A 809 -6.34 -22.68 13.85
N HIS A 810 -7.42 -22.04 14.30
CA HIS A 810 -8.40 -21.40 13.42
C HIS A 810 -7.73 -20.44 12.43
N GLY A 811 -8.04 -20.59 11.14
CA GLY A 811 -7.46 -19.78 10.07
C GLY A 811 -6.22 -20.42 9.42
N SER A 812 -5.65 -21.48 9.98
CA SER A 812 -4.41 -22.07 9.46
C SER A 812 -4.51 -22.39 7.97
N SER A 813 -3.48 -21.99 7.22
CA SER A 813 -3.43 -22.06 5.77
C SER A 813 -2.18 -22.76 5.26
N TYR A 814 -2.24 -23.29 4.04
CA TYR A 814 -1.07 -23.87 3.36
C TYR A 814 -0.01 -22.82 3.02
N ALA A 815 1.15 -23.28 2.54
CA ALA A 815 2.32 -22.46 2.20
C ALA A 815 2.82 -22.70 0.76
N ASP A 816 2.03 -23.37 -0.07
CA ASP A 816 2.43 -23.85 -1.40
C ASP A 816 2.41 -22.76 -2.49
N GLN A 817 1.94 -21.55 -2.15
CA GLN A 817 1.80 -20.44 -3.08
C GLN A 817 2.67 -19.22 -2.72
N GLU A 818 3.42 -19.28 -1.62
CA GLU A 818 4.18 -18.13 -1.09
C GLU A 818 5.22 -17.52 -2.03
N GLU A 819 5.69 -18.28 -3.02
CA GLU A 819 6.67 -17.80 -4.01
C GLU A 819 6.00 -17.30 -5.30
N ARG A 820 4.68 -17.37 -5.41
CA ARG A 820 3.94 -17.01 -6.63
C ARG A 820 3.33 -15.62 -6.49
N ILE A 821 3.21 -14.96 -7.63
CA ILE A 821 2.43 -13.73 -7.77
C ILE A 821 1.15 -14.15 -8.48
N ILE A 822 0.01 -13.97 -7.84
CA ILE A 822 -1.28 -14.39 -8.41
C ILE A 822 -1.83 -13.24 -9.27
N PRO A 823 -2.10 -13.44 -10.57
CA PRO A 823 -2.69 -12.41 -11.41
C PRO A 823 -4.08 -12.01 -10.93
N GLY A 824 -4.38 -10.72 -10.96
CA GLY A 824 -5.70 -10.17 -10.68
C GLY A 824 -6.29 -9.49 -11.91
N ASN A 825 -7.16 -8.51 -11.69
CA ASN A 825 -7.72 -7.71 -12.78
C ASN A 825 -6.66 -6.76 -13.34
N SER A 826 -6.24 -6.97 -14.59
CA SER A 826 -5.29 -6.11 -15.30
C SER A 826 -5.91 -4.82 -15.85
N PHE A 827 -7.25 -4.78 -15.98
CA PHE A 827 -8.04 -3.73 -16.63
C PHE A 827 -7.69 -3.48 -18.11
N ASP A 828 -7.03 -4.45 -18.77
CA ASP A 828 -6.49 -4.33 -20.13
C ASP A 828 -7.07 -5.37 -21.11
N TYR A 829 -8.19 -5.99 -20.76
CA TYR A 829 -8.81 -7.02 -21.59
C TYR A 829 -9.36 -6.53 -22.93
N PRO A 830 -9.74 -5.24 -23.13
CA PRO A 830 -10.02 -4.72 -24.48
C PRO A 830 -8.85 -4.88 -25.45
N PHE A 831 -7.60 -4.82 -24.98
CA PHE A 831 -6.43 -5.13 -25.80
C PHE A 831 -6.39 -6.61 -26.18
N VAL A 832 -6.62 -7.51 -25.23
CA VAL A 832 -6.59 -8.97 -25.46
C VAL A 832 -7.66 -9.42 -26.46
N HIS A 833 -8.90 -8.96 -26.30
CA HIS A 833 -9.99 -9.19 -27.26
C HIS A 833 -9.68 -8.52 -28.60
N GLY A 834 -9.26 -7.25 -28.55
CA GLY A 834 -8.92 -6.44 -29.71
C GLY A 834 -7.84 -7.05 -30.60
N GLN A 835 -6.84 -7.74 -30.02
CA GLN A 835 -5.85 -8.50 -30.78
C GLN A 835 -6.50 -9.58 -31.65
N ALA A 836 -7.43 -10.37 -31.09
CA ALA A 836 -8.15 -11.40 -31.84
C ALA A 836 -9.09 -10.79 -32.90
N VAL A 837 -9.71 -9.64 -32.61
CA VAL A 837 -10.54 -8.90 -33.58
C VAL A 837 -9.71 -8.39 -34.76
N ARG A 838 -8.59 -7.72 -34.48
CA ARG A 838 -7.68 -7.18 -35.49
C ARG A 838 -7.09 -8.29 -36.35
N ASP A 839 -6.60 -9.36 -35.74
CA ASP A 839 -5.95 -10.47 -36.44
C ASP A 839 -6.95 -11.25 -37.34
N ASN A 840 -8.26 -10.96 -37.23
CA ASN A 840 -9.33 -11.41 -38.13
C ASN A 840 -9.79 -10.34 -39.16
N GLY A 841 -9.06 -9.23 -39.29
CA GLY A 841 -9.29 -8.21 -40.32
C GLY A 841 -10.38 -7.18 -39.99
N PHE A 842 -10.75 -7.04 -38.71
CA PHE A 842 -11.73 -6.06 -38.25
C PHE A 842 -11.06 -4.96 -37.42
N GLY A 843 -11.60 -3.74 -37.51
CA GLY A 843 -11.26 -2.67 -36.56
C GLY A 843 -12.16 -2.76 -35.32
N PHE A 844 -11.79 -2.07 -34.26
CA PHE A 844 -12.58 -2.00 -33.04
C PHE A 844 -12.38 -0.68 -32.29
N VAL A 845 -13.40 -0.31 -31.49
CA VAL A 845 -13.34 0.72 -30.46
C VAL A 845 -13.76 0.09 -29.14
N SER A 846 -13.29 0.62 -28.01
CA SER A 846 -13.77 0.20 -26.71
C SER A 846 -14.30 1.34 -25.84
N MET A 847 -15.18 0.99 -24.90
CA MET A 847 -15.68 1.88 -23.84
C MET A 847 -15.94 1.10 -22.56
N SER A 848 -15.98 1.81 -21.44
CA SER A 848 -16.37 1.23 -20.16
C SER A 848 -17.84 0.83 -20.16
N ASP A 849 -18.22 -0.04 -19.24
CA ASP A 849 -19.62 -0.42 -19.06
C ASP A 849 -20.46 0.76 -18.54
N GLU A 850 -19.92 1.67 -17.72
CA GLU A 850 -20.61 2.91 -17.30
C GLU A 850 -20.98 3.78 -18.50
N ALA A 851 -20.03 4.01 -19.42
CA ALA A 851 -20.29 4.76 -20.64
C ALA A 851 -21.33 4.07 -21.53
N PHE A 852 -21.29 2.73 -21.60
CA PHE A 852 -22.27 1.94 -22.35
C PHE A 852 -23.68 2.05 -21.75
N LYS A 853 -23.80 1.98 -20.42
CA LYS A 853 -25.07 2.11 -19.66
C LYS A 853 -25.74 3.48 -19.85
N GLU A 854 -25.01 4.53 -20.23
CA GLU A 854 -25.59 5.85 -20.48
C GLU A 854 -26.38 5.99 -21.79
N LEU A 855 -26.28 4.99 -22.68
CA LEU A 855 -26.97 4.99 -23.97
C LEU A 855 -26.57 6.16 -24.89
N ASN A 856 -25.42 6.81 -24.67
CA ASN A 856 -24.91 7.93 -25.48
C ASN A 856 -24.09 7.45 -26.69
N TRP A 857 -24.60 6.44 -27.39
CA TRP A 857 -23.99 5.79 -28.56
C TRP A 857 -25.07 5.35 -29.57
N VAL A 858 -24.69 5.04 -30.81
CA VAL A 858 -25.61 4.63 -31.87
C VAL A 858 -25.31 3.19 -32.29
N ALA A 859 -26.29 2.28 -32.13
CA ALA A 859 -26.10 0.85 -32.38
C ALA A 859 -25.61 0.56 -33.81
N GLN A 860 -26.12 1.34 -34.78
CA GLN A 860 -25.81 1.16 -36.19
C GLN A 860 -24.37 1.53 -36.57
N ASP A 861 -23.60 2.15 -35.69
CA ASP A 861 -22.20 2.49 -35.96
C ASP A 861 -21.27 1.27 -35.85
N TYR A 862 -21.74 0.19 -35.23
CA TYR A 862 -20.93 -0.98 -34.89
C TYR A 862 -21.36 -2.23 -35.65
N SER A 863 -20.41 -3.13 -35.91
CA SER A 863 -20.69 -4.41 -36.59
C SER A 863 -21.01 -5.55 -35.63
N VAL A 864 -20.41 -5.55 -34.45
CA VAL A 864 -20.56 -6.56 -33.39
C VAL A 864 -20.41 -5.85 -32.04
N LEU A 865 -21.17 -6.27 -31.05
CA LEU A 865 -21.01 -5.90 -29.64
C LEU A 865 -20.31 -7.05 -28.92
N ASP A 866 -19.18 -6.80 -28.31
CA ASP A 866 -18.39 -7.76 -27.53
C ASP A 866 -18.34 -7.29 -26.07
N LEU A 867 -18.99 -8.03 -25.17
CA LEU A 867 -19.08 -7.72 -23.74
C LEU A 867 -18.15 -8.64 -22.95
N ILE A 868 -17.13 -8.03 -22.35
CA ILE A 868 -16.16 -8.71 -21.49
C ILE A 868 -16.68 -8.66 -20.06
N PHE A 869 -17.03 -9.81 -19.49
CA PHE A 869 -17.40 -9.91 -18.08
C PHE A 869 -16.38 -10.66 -17.25
N GLY A 870 -15.32 -11.26 -17.81
CA GLY A 870 -14.27 -11.89 -17.00
C GLY A 870 -14.78 -12.68 -15.79
N GLU A 871 -14.40 -12.27 -14.58
CA GLU A 871 -14.92 -12.79 -13.31
C GLU A 871 -15.98 -11.91 -12.62
N GLU A 872 -16.55 -10.95 -13.35
CA GLU A 872 -17.62 -10.06 -12.90
C GLU A 872 -18.76 -10.88 -12.29
N LYS A 873 -19.13 -10.56 -11.04
CA LYS A 873 -20.28 -11.15 -10.35
C LYS A 873 -20.66 -10.36 -9.11
N THR A 874 -21.96 -10.37 -8.81
CA THR A 874 -22.53 -9.71 -7.64
C THR A 874 -21.81 -10.15 -6.38
N THR A 875 -21.13 -9.21 -5.73
CA THR A 875 -20.36 -9.45 -4.51
C THR A 875 -21.01 -8.74 -3.33
N LYS A 876 -21.25 -9.48 -2.25
CA LYS A 876 -21.88 -8.98 -1.00
C LYS A 876 -20.98 -9.24 0.19
N ARG A 877 -20.94 -8.28 1.12
CA ARG A 877 -20.22 -8.36 2.39
C ARG A 877 -21.04 -9.12 3.42
N ILE A 878 -20.34 -9.91 4.25
CA ILE A 878 -20.95 -10.58 5.42
C ILE A 878 -20.81 -9.74 6.71
N TYR A 879 -19.87 -8.79 6.76
CA TYR A 879 -19.67 -7.87 7.88
C TYR A 879 -19.76 -6.40 7.45
N GLY A 880 -20.19 -5.53 8.37
CA GLY A 880 -20.22 -4.08 8.17
C GLY A 880 -21.43 -3.60 7.36
N LYS A 881 -21.23 -2.53 6.60
CA LYS A 881 -22.24 -1.94 5.73
C LYS A 881 -22.55 -2.88 4.58
N GLU A 882 -23.84 -3.11 4.36
CA GLU A 882 -24.33 -3.82 3.19
C GLU A 882 -23.83 -3.15 1.90
N ASN A 883 -23.45 -3.99 0.95
CA ASN A 883 -23.08 -3.60 -0.40
C ASN A 883 -23.67 -4.63 -1.38
N LYS A 884 -23.69 -4.24 -2.65
CA LYS A 884 -24.06 -5.10 -3.76
C LYS A 884 -23.34 -4.57 -4.99
N ASP A 885 -22.07 -4.90 -5.05
CA ASP A 885 -21.17 -4.42 -6.10
C ASP A 885 -21.13 -5.45 -7.23
N PHE A 886 -20.69 -5.04 -8.43
CA PHE A 886 -20.29 -5.96 -9.52
C PHE A 886 -21.45 -6.81 -10.11
N THR A 887 -22.69 -6.32 -10.03
CA THR A 887 -23.83 -6.99 -10.67
C THR A 887 -23.76 -6.82 -12.19
N ILE A 888 -23.80 -7.93 -12.94
CA ILE A 888 -23.70 -7.94 -14.40
C ILE A 888 -24.98 -7.32 -15.02
N TYR A 889 -26.13 -7.91 -14.74
CA TYR A 889 -27.39 -7.57 -15.42
C TYR A 889 -28.23 -6.52 -14.68
N THR A 890 -27.60 -5.38 -14.37
CA THR A 890 -28.33 -4.21 -13.85
C THR A 890 -29.46 -3.77 -14.80
N PRO A 891 -30.50 -3.07 -14.31
CA PRO A 891 -31.53 -2.51 -15.18
C PRO A 891 -30.97 -1.69 -16.35
N GLU A 892 -29.93 -0.89 -16.09
CA GLU A 892 -29.26 -0.04 -17.07
C GLU A 892 -28.48 -0.86 -18.10
N MET A 893 -27.73 -1.89 -17.67
CA MET A 893 -27.01 -2.78 -18.58
C MET A 893 -27.97 -3.52 -19.52
N ARG A 894 -29.09 -4.04 -18.99
CA ARG A 894 -30.10 -4.72 -19.82
C ARG A 894 -30.73 -3.79 -20.85
N GLU A 895 -30.99 -2.54 -20.49
CA GLU A 895 -31.51 -1.57 -21.44
C GLU A 895 -30.49 -1.21 -22.52
N ALA A 896 -29.20 -1.12 -22.17
CA ALA A 896 -28.12 -0.91 -23.12
C ALA A 896 -28.00 -2.07 -24.13
N ILE A 897 -28.04 -3.32 -23.65
CA ILE A 897 -28.04 -4.50 -24.51
C ILE A 897 -29.29 -4.52 -25.40
N ARG A 898 -30.49 -4.27 -24.85
CA ARG A 898 -31.74 -4.16 -25.62
C ARG A 898 -31.67 -3.13 -26.74
N LYS A 899 -31.13 -1.95 -26.43
CA LYS A 899 -30.96 -0.89 -27.41
C LYS A 899 -30.10 -1.35 -28.58
N TYR A 900 -29.04 -2.11 -28.32
CA TYR A 900 -28.19 -2.68 -29.37
C TYR A 900 -28.92 -3.78 -30.16
N LEU A 901 -29.59 -4.71 -29.49
CA LEU A 901 -30.33 -5.82 -30.11
C LEU A 901 -31.51 -5.38 -30.99
N LYS A 902 -32.08 -4.19 -30.77
CA LYS A 902 -33.08 -3.58 -31.66
C LYS A 902 -32.51 -3.14 -33.02
N GLY A 903 -31.18 -3.15 -33.19
CA GLY A 903 -30.53 -2.86 -34.46
C GLY A 903 -30.78 -3.95 -35.51
N ASN A 904 -30.87 -3.56 -36.78
CA ASN A 904 -31.00 -4.52 -37.87
C ASN A 904 -29.74 -5.41 -37.95
N ASN A 905 -29.93 -6.73 -37.93
CA ASN A 905 -28.85 -7.71 -38.00
C ASN A 905 -27.81 -7.56 -36.87
N ALA A 906 -28.29 -7.34 -35.63
CA ALA A 906 -27.43 -7.20 -34.46
C ALA A 906 -26.64 -8.49 -34.19
N LYS A 907 -25.38 -8.32 -33.76
CA LYS A 907 -24.42 -9.41 -33.49
C LYS A 907 -23.77 -9.20 -32.14
N LEU A 908 -23.83 -10.20 -31.27
CA LEU A 908 -23.47 -10.08 -29.86
C LEU A 908 -22.51 -11.20 -29.43
N ILE A 909 -21.45 -10.85 -28.72
CA ILE A 909 -20.58 -11.76 -27.98
C ILE A 909 -20.67 -11.38 -26.50
N ILE A 910 -20.86 -12.38 -25.63
CA ILE A 910 -20.76 -12.24 -24.18
C ILE A 910 -19.83 -13.34 -23.67
N SER A 911 -18.83 -13.00 -22.86
CA SER A 911 -17.95 -14.00 -22.22
C SER A 911 -17.67 -13.65 -20.76
N GLY A 912 -17.82 -14.63 -19.87
CA GLY A 912 -17.45 -14.51 -18.47
C GLY A 912 -17.69 -15.80 -17.69
N ALA A 913 -17.01 -15.94 -16.55
CA ALA A 913 -17.09 -17.12 -15.70
C ALA A 913 -18.45 -17.26 -14.99
N TYR A 914 -19.16 -16.14 -14.78
CA TYR A 914 -20.34 -16.06 -13.90
C TYR A 914 -21.60 -15.46 -14.57
N VAL A 915 -21.66 -15.47 -15.90
CA VAL A 915 -22.79 -14.93 -16.68
C VAL A 915 -24.14 -15.61 -16.37
N GLY A 916 -24.13 -16.83 -15.88
CA GLY A 916 -25.31 -17.56 -15.39
C GLY A 916 -25.48 -17.46 -13.88
N THR A 917 -24.41 -17.62 -13.11
CA THR A 917 -24.42 -17.56 -11.63
C THR A 917 -24.90 -16.20 -11.12
N ASP A 918 -24.52 -15.10 -11.77
CA ASP A 918 -24.94 -13.76 -11.35
C ASP A 918 -26.47 -13.56 -11.44
N LEU A 919 -27.16 -14.29 -12.32
CA LEU A 919 -28.64 -14.26 -12.42
C LEU A 919 -29.31 -14.68 -11.10
N GLU A 920 -28.64 -15.51 -10.31
CA GLU A 920 -29.10 -15.92 -8.99
C GLU A 920 -28.57 -14.98 -7.89
N LEU A 921 -27.27 -14.63 -7.92
CA LEU A 921 -26.64 -13.79 -6.89
C LEU A 921 -27.18 -12.36 -6.85
N CYS A 922 -27.51 -11.80 -8.01
CA CYS A 922 -28.08 -10.46 -8.11
C CYS A 922 -29.48 -10.38 -7.48
N GLY A 923 -30.21 -11.49 -7.35
CA GLY A 923 -31.54 -11.51 -6.73
C GLY A 923 -32.61 -10.69 -7.47
N ASP A 924 -32.43 -10.42 -8.77
CA ASP A 924 -33.43 -9.77 -9.63
C ASP A 924 -34.04 -10.81 -10.59
N SER A 925 -35.30 -11.18 -10.40
CA SER A 925 -35.99 -12.14 -11.27
C SER A 925 -36.11 -11.67 -12.71
N LEU A 926 -36.10 -10.35 -12.96
CA LEU A 926 -36.12 -9.79 -14.30
C LEU A 926 -34.78 -10.02 -15.02
N ALA A 927 -33.66 -10.21 -14.32
CA ALA A 927 -32.39 -10.57 -14.94
C ALA A 927 -32.46 -11.98 -15.54
N LYS A 928 -33.08 -12.92 -14.81
CA LYS A 928 -33.33 -14.27 -15.30
C LYS A 928 -34.25 -14.29 -16.52
N SER A 929 -35.37 -13.56 -16.48
CA SER A 929 -36.25 -13.44 -17.65
C SER A 929 -35.52 -12.80 -18.84
N PHE A 930 -34.69 -11.78 -18.61
CA PHE A 930 -33.88 -11.18 -19.66
C PHE A 930 -32.91 -12.19 -20.30
N ALA A 931 -32.19 -12.99 -19.50
CA ALA A 931 -31.30 -14.02 -20.02
C ALA A 931 -32.04 -15.09 -20.85
N GLU A 932 -33.19 -15.55 -20.37
CA GLU A 932 -33.98 -16.59 -21.03
C GLU A 932 -34.71 -16.11 -22.29
N ASP A 933 -35.37 -14.95 -22.19
CA ASP A 933 -36.30 -14.46 -23.21
C ASP A 933 -35.60 -13.59 -24.27
N GLU A 934 -34.51 -12.90 -23.88
CA GLU A 934 -33.83 -11.94 -24.75
C GLU A 934 -32.41 -12.33 -25.12
N LEU A 935 -31.71 -13.17 -24.32
CA LEU A 935 -30.36 -13.68 -24.65
C LEU A 935 -30.34 -15.17 -24.99
N HIS A 936 -31.47 -15.86 -24.86
CA HIS A 936 -31.68 -17.25 -25.25
C HIS A 936 -30.77 -18.28 -24.56
N TYR A 937 -30.41 -18.04 -23.30
CA TYR A 937 -29.73 -19.04 -22.46
C TYR A 937 -30.33 -19.14 -21.06
N GLN A 938 -30.03 -20.24 -20.37
CA GLN A 938 -30.43 -20.46 -18.98
C GLN A 938 -29.27 -21.05 -18.17
N PHE A 939 -29.12 -20.58 -16.94
CA PHE A 939 -28.13 -21.10 -15.99
C PHE A 939 -28.48 -22.53 -15.56
N ARG A 940 -27.44 -23.36 -15.32
CA ARG A 940 -27.57 -24.73 -14.81
C ARG A 940 -26.78 -24.99 -13.54
N THR A 941 -25.50 -24.67 -13.54
CA THR A 941 -24.60 -24.89 -12.42
C THR A 941 -23.34 -24.07 -12.62
N ASN A 942 -22.78 -23.57 -11.52
CA ASN A 942 -21.38 -23.15 -11.46
C ASN A 942 -20.48 -24.38 -11.31
N HIS A 943 -19.16 -24.19 -11.21
CA HIS A 943 -18.20 -25.30 -11.06
C HIS A 943 -18.27 -26.31 -12.21
N ALA A 944 -18.48 -25.82 -13.42
CA ALA A 944 -18.73 -26.66 -14.58
C ALA A 944 -17.48 -27.42 -15.05
N SER A 945 -16.28 -26.93 -14.76
CA SER A 945 -15.02 -27.58 -15.13
C SER A 945 -13.89 -27.24 -14.16
N LYS A 946 -13.06 -28.24 -13.85
CA LYS A 946 -11.74 -28.08 -13.21
C LYS A 946 -10.57 -28.38 -14.17
N LEU A 947 -10.86 -28.85 -15.38
CA LEU A 947 -9.84 -29.25 -16.36
C LEU A 947 -9.54 -28.13 -17.37
N GLY A 948 -10.35 -27.07 -17.41
CA GLY A 948 -10.18 -25.97 -18.35
C GLY A 948 -10.35 -26.31 -19.83
N ARG A 949 -10.91 -27.48 -20.20
CA ARG A 949 -11.05 -27.91 -21.61
C ARG A 949 -12.45 -27.76 -22.16
N VAL A 950 -12.59 -27.20 -23.35
CA VAL A 950 -13.86 -27.09 -24.08
C VAL A 950 -13.73 -27.53 -25.55
N SER A 951 -14.80 -28.09 -26.11
CA SER A 951 -14.85 -28.49 -27.52
C SER A 951 -16.24 -28.32 -28.13
N HIS A 952 -16.30 -28.17 -29.46
CA HIS A 952 -17.55 -27.91 -30.17
C HIS A 952 -18.45 -29.15 -30.31
N THR A 953 -19.76 -28.93 -30.29
CA THR A 953 -20.75 -29.98 -30.53
C THR A 953 -20.88 -30.31 -32.01
N ASN A 954 -21.34 -31.52 -32.34
CA ASN A 954 -21.54 -31.95 -33.74
C ASN A 954 -22.51 -31.04 -34.52
N GLU A 955 -23.48 -30.45 -33.82
CA GLU A 955 -24.54 -29.64 -34.44
C GLU A 955 -24.01 -28.34 -35.05
N VAL A 956 -22.96 -27.76 -34.45
CA VAL A 956 -22.36 -26.48 -34.88
C VAL A 956 -21.10 -26.67 -35.72
N ARG A 957 -20.69 -27.92 -36.01
CA ARG A 957 -19.39 -28.24 -36.65
C ARG A 957 -19.16 -27.66 -38.04
N ASN A 958 -20.23 -27.28 -38.75
CA ASN A 958 -20.09 -26.63 -40.04
C ASN A 958 -19.48 -25.23 -39.93
N ASN A 959 -19.66 -24.58 -38.77
CA ASN A 959 -19.25 -23.21 -38.51
C ASN A 959 -18.13 -23.14 -37.47
N PHE A 960 -18.07 -24.13 -36.58
CA PHE A 960 -17.19 -24.12 -35.43
C PHE A 960 -16.41 -25.43 -35.27
N THR A 961 -15.09 -25.35 -35.14
CA THR A 961 -14.20 -26.51 -35.00
C THR A 961 -13.07 -26.24 -34.02
N GLY A 962 -12.44 -27.29 -33.49
CA GLY A 962 -11.32 -27.17 -32.55
C GLY A 962 -11.68 -27.53 -31.11
N GLU A 963 -10.63 -27.56 -30.29
CA GLU A 963 -10.66 -27.72 -28.85
C GLU A 963 -9.82 -26.60 -28.24
N TYR A 964 -10.26 -26.07 -27.10
CA TYR A 964 -9.58 -24.96 -26.43
C TYR A 964 -9.33 -25.29 -24.96
N GLN A 965 -8.25 -24.70 -24.45
CA GLN A 965 -7.88 -24.72 -23.04
C GLN A 965 -7.97 -23.30 -22.48
N PHE A 966 -8.61 -23.15 -21.32
CA PHE A 966 -8.61 -21.94 -20.51
C PHE A 966 -7.98 -22.21 -19.14
N GLU A 967 -7.48 -21.15 -18.51
CA GLU A 967 -6.73 -21.25 -17.25
C GLU A 967 -7.65 -21.57 -16.06
N THR A 968 -7.45 -22.72 -15.44
CA THR A 968 -8.13 -23.14 -14.20
C THR A 968 -7.16 -23.50 -13.07
N GLY A 969 -5.86 -23.34 -13.30
CA GLY A 969 -4.76 -23.57 -12.38
C GLY A 969 -3.99 -22.27 -12.12
N TYR A 970 -2.66 -22.33 -12.21
CA TYR A 970 -1.80 -21.16 -12.03
C TYR A 970 -1.13 -20.79 -13.34
N SER A 971 -1.29 -19.53 -13.74
CA SER A 971 -0.50 -18.86 -14.75
C SER A 971 0.11 -17.59 -14.17
N PRO A 972 1.33 -17.19 -14.59
CA PRO A 972 1.90 -15.91 -14.21
C PRO A 972 1.22 -14.71 -14.89
N ASP A 973 0.47 -14.93 -15.98
CA ASP A 973 -0.06 -13.86 -16.83
C ASP A 973 -1.60 -13.85 -16.92
N ILE A 974 -2.24 -14.99 -16.66
CA ILE A 974 -3.69 -15.19 -16.81
C ILE A 974 -4.28 -15.52 -15.44
N TYR A 975 -5.33 -14.79 -15.05
CA TYR A 975 -6.03 -15.09 -13.81
C TYR A 975 -6.77 -16.42 -13.90
N LYS A 976 -6.90 -17.09 -12.77
CA LYS A 976 -7.53 -18.40 -12.67
C LYS A 976 -9.05 -18.28 -12.80
N VAL A 977 -9.68 -19.26 -13.45
CA VAL A 977 -11.14 -19.40 -13.45
C VAL A 977 -11.53 -20.59 -12.56
N GLU A 978 -11.94 -20.33 -11.32
CA GLU A 978 -12.18 -21.39 -10.33
C GLU A 978 -13.51 -22.12 -10.57
N ALA A 979 -14.55 -21.36 -10.94
CA ALA A 979 -15.94 -21.82 -10.89
C ALA A 979 -16.73 -21.44 -12.16
N PRO A 980 -16.29 -21.85 -13.36
CA PRO A 980 -16.93 -21.45 -14.61
C PRO A 980 -18.35 -22.00 -14.72
N ASP A 981 -19.21 -21.26 -15.43
CA ASP A 981 -20.63 -21.57 -15.56
C ASP A 981 -20.93 -22.62 -16.63
N ALA A 982 -21.93 -23.45 -16.35
CA ALA A 982 -22.65 -24.21 -17.36
C ALA A 982 -23.97 -23.51 -17.70
N ILE A 983 -24.15 -23.21 -18.99
CA ILE A 983 -25.33 -22.54 -19.53
C ILE A 983 -25.92 -23.34 -20.69
N GLU A 984 -27.24 -23.42 -20.78
CA GLU A 984 -27.93 -24.15 -21.85
C GLU A 984 -28.78 -23.24 -22.73
N PRO A 985 -29.00 -23.60 -24.01
CA PRO A 985 -29.86 -22.83 -24.89
C PRO A 985 -31.31 -22.78 -24.38
N LYS A 986 -31.99 -21.69 -24.74
CA LYS A 986 -33.42 -21.46 -24.47
C LYS A 986 -34.09 -20.88 -25.72
N GLY A 987 -34.95 -21.67 -26.37
CA GLY A 987 -35.65 -21.30 -27.61
C GLY A 987 -35.31 -22.23 -28.77
N GLU A 988 -36.01 -22.10 -29.91
CA GLU A 988 -35.85 -22.98 -31.07
C GLU A 988 -34.56 -22.68 -31.86
N ASP A 989 -34.15 -21.42 -31.95
CA ASP A 989 -32.97 -20.99 -32.71
C ASP A 989 -31.68 -20.95 -31.88
N ALA A 990 -31.71 -21.46 -30.65
CA ALA A 990 -30.57 -21.50 -29.74
C ALA A 990 -29.96 -22.90 -29.64
N LYS A 991 -28.63 -23.00 -29.73
CA LYS A 991 -27.88 -24.28 -29.76
C LYS A 991 -26.67 -24.27 -28.82
N VAL A 992 -26.23 -25.46 -28.41
CA VAL A 992 -25.00 -25.60 -27.63
C VAL A 992 -23.78 -25.42 -28.53
N LEU A 993 -22.98 -24.41 -28.23
CA LEU A 993 -21.74 -24.08 -28.96
C LEU A 993 -20.56 -24.95 -28.52
N LEU A 994 -20.28 -24.94 -27.21
CA LEU A 994 -19.13 -25.59 -26.59
C LEU A 994 -19.62 -26.51 -25.47
N ARG A 995 -18.86 -27.58 -25.22
CA ARG A 995 -19.02 -28.44 -24.05
C ARG A 995 -17.71 -28.56 -23.30
N TYR A 996 -17.78 -28.60 -21.98
CA TYR A 996 -16.64 -28.95 -21.15
C TYR A 996 -16.25 -30.40 -21.38
N SER A 997 -15.01 -30.64 -21.84
CA SER A 997 -14.58 -31.95 -22.32
C SER A 997 -14.56 -33.02 -21.21
N GLY A 998 -14.44 -32.62 -19.94
CA GLY A 998 -14.39 -33.54 -18.80
C GLY A 998 -15.74 -34.15 -18.38
N ASN A 999 -16.85 -33.47 -18.65
CA ASN A 999 -18.17 -33.90 -18.15
C ASN A 999 -19.35 -33.61 -19.13
N ASN A 1000 -19.05 -33.07 -20.31
CA ASN A 1000 -20.01 -32.73 -21.37
C ASN A 1000 -21.08 -31.69 -21.00
N LYS A 1001 -20.96 -30.97 -19.87
CA LYS A 1001 -21.82 -29.82 -19.58
C LYS A 1001 -21.64 -28.75 -20.66
N SER A 1002 -22.69 -28.00 -20.96
CA SER A 1002 -22.66 -26.93 -21.96
C SER A 1002 -21.87 -25.72 -21.43
N ALA A 1003 -20.86 -25.29 -22.17
CA ALA A 1003 -19.94 -24.19 -21.84
C ALA A 1003 -20.25 -22.90 -22.64
N GLY A 1004 -21.15 -22.98 -23.62
CA GLY A 1004 -21.54 -21.82 -24.41
C GLY A 1004 -22.75 -22.09 -25.28
N VAL A 1005 -23.45 -21.03 -25.65
CA VAL A 1005 -24.68 -21.03 -26.44
C VAL A 1005 -24.50 -20.13 -27.65
N VAL A 1006 -25.02 -20.54 -28.80
CA VAL A 1006 -25.27 -19.66 -29.94
C VAL A 1006 -26.77 -19.47 -30.14
N TYR A 1007 -27.16 -18.30 -30.63
CA TYR A 1007 -28.50 -18.00 -31.10
C TYR A 1007 -28.43 -17.47 -32.54
N ASP A 1008 -29.28 -18.01 -33.41
CA ASP A 1008 -29.31 -17.68 -34.85
C ASP A 1008 -30.75 -17.38 -35.31
N GLY A 1009 -31.32 -16.27 -34.82
CA GLY A 1009 -32.72 -15.89 -35.06
C GLY A 1009 -32.88 -14.49 -35.63
N ASN A 1010 -33.68 -13.64 -34.98
CA ASN A 1010 -33.88 -12.25 -35.39
C ASN A 1010 -32.62 -11.37 -35.23
N TYR A 1011 -31.66 -11.84 -34.45
CA TYR A 1011 -30.30 -11.37 -34.33
C TYR A 1011 -29.40 -12.59 -34.06
N GLN A 1012 -28.08 -12.42 -34.08
CA GLN A 1012 -27.13 -13.50 -33.80
C GLN A 1012 -26.34 -13.24 -32.51
N SER A 1013 -26.16 -14.26 -31.68
CA SER A 1013 -25.31 -14.15 -30.49
C SER A 1013 -24.47 -15.37 -30.19
N VAL A 1014 -23.38 -15.14 -29.47
CA VAL A 1014 -22.49 -16.14 -28.88
C VAL A 1014 -22.32 -15.77 -27.41
N ILE A 1015 -22.68 -16.70 -26.51
CA ILE A 1015 -22.55 -16.50 -25.06
C ILE A 1015 -21.70 -17.63 -24.50
N LEU A 1016 -20.64 -17.28 -23.78
CA LEU A 1016 -19.69 -18.20 -23.19
C LEU A 1016 -19.79 -18.16 -21.66
N GLY A 1017 -19.86 -19.33 -21.03
CA GLY A 1017 -19.70 -19.52 -19.58
C GLY A 1017 -18.24 -19.58 -19.13
N ILE A 1018 -17.34 -19.13 -20.00
CA ILE A 1018 -15.91 -18.95 -19.73
C ILE A 1018 -15.51 -17.54 -20.20
N PRO A 1019 -14.57 -16.87 -19.53
CA PRO A 1019 -13.92 -15.69 -20.06
C PRO A 1019 -13.13 -16.04 -21.34
N PHE A 1020 -13.15 -15.16 -22.34
CA PHE A 1020 -12.43 -15.40 -23.60
C PHE A 1020 -10.93 -15.07 -23.46
N GLU A 1021 -10.64 -14.05 -22.66
CA GLU A 1021 -9.30 -13.59 -22.31
C GLU A 1021 -8.46 -14.64 -21.56
N THR A 1022 -9.11 -15.66 -20.94
CA THR A 1022 -8.42 -16.73 -20.21
C THR A 1022 -8.08 -17.95 -21.04
N LEU A 1023 -8.44 -17.98 -22.33
CA LEU A 1023 -7.93 -18.98 -23.26
C LEU A 1023 -6.40 -18.89 -23.30
N GLU A 1024 -5.69 -20.00 -23.04
CA GLU A 1024 -4.26 -19.96 -22.70
C GLU A 1024 -3.37 -19.39 -23.81
N THR A 1025 -3.73 -19.58 -25.08
CA THR A 1025 -2.90 -19.18 -26.22
C THR A 1025 -3.56 -18.10 -27.06
N LYS A 1026 -2.73 -17.25 -27.67
CA LYS A 1026 -3.20 -16.23 -28.61
C LYS A 1026 -3.89 -16.88 -29.82
N GLU A 1027 -3.39 -18.02 -30.26
CA GLU A 1027 -3.91 -18.79 -31.39
C GLU A 1027 -5.34 -19.29 -31.12
N TYR A 1028 -5.63 -19.78 -29.90
CA TYR A 1028 -6.99 -20.15 -29.50
C TYR A 1028 -7.95 -18.98 -29.57
N ARG A 1029 -7.54 -17.81 -29.06
CA ARG A 1029 -8.35 -16.58 -29.12
C ARG A 1029 -8.62 -16.17 -30.57
N ILE A 1030 -7.59 -16.13 -31.41
CA ILE A 1030 -7.72 -15.76 -32.83
C ILE A 1030 -8.68 -16.71 -33.55
N GLU A 1031 -8.52 -18.03 -33.40
CA GLU A 1031 -9.32 -19.02 -34.12
C GLU A 1031 -10.77 -19.05 -33.64
N LEU A 1032 -11.03 -18.94 -32.34
CA LEU A 1032 -12.41 -18.88 -31.83
C LEU A 1032 -13.12 -17.61 -32.31
N MET A 1033 -12.46 -16.44 -32.21
CA MET A 1033 -13.01 -15.16 -32.69
C MET A 1033 -13.31 -15.19 -34.20
N LYS A 1034 -12.41 -15.81 -34.98
CA LYS A 1034 -12.61 -16.03 -36.42
C LYS A 1034 -13.89 -16.78 -36.72
N GLN A 1035 -14.12 -17.88 -36.03
CA GLN A 1035 -15.30 -18.73 -36.23
C GLN A 1035 -16.59 -18.01 -35.81
N MET A 1036 -16.55 -17.22 -34.73
CA MET A 1036 -17.68 -16.35 -34.34
C MET A 1036 -18.01 -15.33 -35.45
N PHE A 1037 -17.01 -14.66 -36.04
CA PHE A 1037 -17.24 -13.74 -37.16
C PHE A 1037 -17.71 -14.44 -38.43
N GLN A 1038 -17.27 -15.67 -38.69
CA GLN A 1038 -17.78 -16.45 -39.82
C GLN A 1038 -19.25 -16.82 -39.63
N PHE A 1039 -19.64 -17.25 -38.43
CA PHE A 1039 -21.03 -17.50 -38.06
C PHE A 1039 -21.90 -16.25 -38.27
N PHE A 1040 -21.43 -15.08 -37.81
CA PHE A 1040 -22.18 -13.83 -37.98
C PHE A 1040 -22.32 -13.34 -39.43
N ASN A 1041 -21.62 -13.93 -40.40
CA ASN A 1041 -21.69 -13.51 -41.80
C ASN A 1041 -22.46 -14.51 -42.69
N GLN A 1042 -23.14 -15.47 -42.07
CA GLN A 1042 -24.12 -16.35 -42.71
C GLN A 1042 -25.47 -15.64 -42.79
#